data_AF-G9NQM5-F1
#
_entry.id   AF-G9NQM5-F1
#
_cell.length_a   1.000
_cell.length_b   1.000
_cell.length_c   1.000
_cell.angle_alpha   90.00
_cell.angle_beta   90.00
_cell.angle_gamma   90.00
#
_symmetry.space_group_name_H-M   'P 1'
#
loop_
_entity.id
_entity.type
_entity.pdbx_description
1 polymer ?
#
loop_
_entity_poly.entity_id
_entity_poly.type
_entity_poly.pdbx_seq_one_letter_code
_entity_poly.pdbx_strand_id
1 'polypeptide(L)'
;MMVGDVKDYVKLVALCNASKPIEKPPAEFIKEEGDDLPHDTQVCSCHNVSKGDIVECVKSGGIRSFGEMKSSTKCGMGCGGCVPLATSIFNRALKDAGVEISNHICKDFAYSRQELYQIAKFRKLKDFMVVMRVVGKKPDSLGCEVCRPAIGSILSSLYNENIMKPSLRQTQDTNDRYLANVQRDGTYSVVPRLPAGEITPMGLKVIGEVADKFGLYTKITGGQRIDMFGAKKQDLPQIWELLINAGFESGHAYGKALRTVKSCVGNTWCRFGVGDSVGLAVEIENRYKGLRAPHKFKGGVSGCVRECAEAQGKDFGLIATPKGWNVFVGGNGGAKPRHAELLAEDVTRRQAIKILDRFLMFYIQSADKLERTARWIERYPGGLKGIKEVIVDDRLGICADLEMEMEVLVGLYHCEWTNVVNNPDRRKDFKQFANTDETQMSSEQITERAQKRPADWPEDSSPLHFSLLDIAKDAKWAWRSVCKLSEINRQSDAPTSVAVKYGEVQLAVWNIPGRGLRASQNMCPHKKAFVLADGLVGEDEQGREYVSCPLHKRNFLLNPNAAEGGGSCSDVDYSIMTFEVKADEINNEILIYLPPTEALDAVLSTTKWMLRKADEELRALAKDAEPAIEIAEPLPPSKMRGQPPHLASRQTCGGGGALDW
;
A
#
# COMPACT_ATOMS: atom_id res chain seq x y z
N MET A 1 -36.03 -11.98 2.69
CA MET A 1 -35.04 -11.14 3.41
C MET A 1 -33.84 -12.03 3.71
N MET A 2 -32.70 -11.86 3.03
CA MET A 2 -31.53 -12.72 3.28
C MET A 2 -30.74 -12.19 4.48
N VAL A 3 -30.67 -12.98 5.54
CA VAL A 3 -29.82 -12.75 6.72
C VAL A 3 -28.72 -13.82 6.66
N GLY A 4 -27.47 -13.43 6.40
CA GLY A 4 -26.34 -14.37 6.25
C GLY A 4 -25.38 -14.03 5.10
N ASP A 5 -24.69 -15.04 4.55
CA ASP A 5 -23.69 -14.92 3.48
C ASP A 5 -24.31 -14.29 2.21
N VAL A 6 -23.79 -13.12 1.81
CA VAL A 6 -24.27 -12.33 0.67
C VAL A 6 -23.43 -12.51 -0.60
N LYS A 7 -22.50 -13.47 -0.63
CA LYS A 7 -21.62 -13.71 -1.81
C LYS A 7 -22.40 -13.90 -3.10
N ASP A 8 -23.59 -14.48 -3.02
CA ASP A 8 -24.43 -14.80 -4.19
C ASP A 8 -25.42 -13.68 -4.55
N TYR A 9 -25.38 -12.53 -3.87
CA TYR A 9 -26.32 -11.43 -4.08
C TYR A 9 -26.36 -10.95 -5.54
N VAL A 10 -25.21 -10.82 -6.20
CA VAL A 10 -25.14 -10.37 -7.60
C VAL A 10 -25.80 -11.38 -8.54
N LYS A 11 -25.62 -12.69 -8.31
CA LYS A 11 -26.25 -13.77 -9.09
C LYS A 11 -27.76 -13.78 -8.88
N LEU A 12 -28.22 -13.63 -7.63
CA LEU A 12 -29.63 -13.55 -7.28
C LEU A 12 -30.33 -12.31 -7.87
N VAL A 13 -29.70 -11.13 -7.82
CA VAL A 13 -30.24 -9.90 -8.42
C VAL A 13 -30.36 -10.06 -9.95
N ALA A 14 -29.37 -10.64 -10.61
CA ALA A 14 -29.43 -10.90 -12.04
C ALA A 14 -30.58 -11.87 -12.42
N LEU A 15 -30.75 -12.95 -11.66
CA LEU A 15 -31.85 -13.90 -11.85
C LEU A 15 -33.23 -13.25 -11.60
N CYS A 16 -33.36 -12.45 -10.54
CA CYS A 16 -34.59 -11.72 -10.24
C CYS A 16 -34.94 -10.71 -11.34
N ASN A 17 -33.96 -9.93 -11.83
CA ASN A 17 -34.17 -8.95 -12.89
C ASN A 17 -34.54 -9.61 -14.24
N ALA A 18 -34.04 -10.82 -14.49
CA ALA A 18 -34.37 -11.58 -15.70
C ALA A 18 -35.76 -12.22 -15.68
N SER A 19 -36.47 -12.24 -14.55
CA SER A 19 -37.82 -12.83 -14.38
C SER A 19 -37.96 -14.27 -14.91
N LYS A 20 -36.87 -15.03 -14.95
CA LYS A 20 -36.89 -16.42 -15.41
C LYS A 20 -37.42 -17.35 -14.30
N PRO A 21 -38.22 -18.38 -14.63
CA PRO A 21 -38.65 -19.38 -13.66
C PRO A 21 -37.45 -20.04 -12.99
N ILE A 22 -37.48 -20.16 -11.66
CA ILE A 22 -36.41 -20.85 -10.92
C ILE A 22 -36.68 -22.35 -11.01
N GLU A 23 -35.87 -23.06 -11.81
CA GLU A 23 -36.07 -24.50 -12.10
C GLU A 23 -35.65 -25.43 -10.95
N LYS A 24 -34.98 -24.91 -9.92
CA LYS A 24 -34.46 -25.68 -8.78
C LYS A 24 -34.66 -24.96 -7.44
N PRO A 25 -34.68 -25.66 -6.31
CA PRO A 25 -34.79 -25.02 -4.99
C PRO A 25 -33.70 -23.96 -4.75
N PRO A 26 -34.03 -22.78 -4.17
CA PRO A 26 -33.07 -21.69 -3.90
C PRO A 26 -31.79 -22.12 -3.17
N ALA A 27 -31.88 -23.16 -2.32
CA ALA A 27 -30.74 -23.71 -1.58
C ALA A 27 -29.65 -24.33 -2.47
N GLU A 28 -30.00 -24.75 -3.69
CA GLU A 28 -29.06 -25.35 -4.64
C GLU A 28 -28.22 -24.30 -5.38
N PHE A 29 -28.60 -23.03 -5.37
CA PHE A 29 -27.81 -21.94 -5.94
C PHE A 29 -26.64 -21.49 -5.05
N ILE A 30 -26.58 -21.97 -3.79
CA ILE A 30 -25.65 -21.53 -2.73
C ILE A 30 -24.22 -22.12 -2.88
N LYS A 31 -23.86 -22.70 -4.03
CA LYS A 31 -22.55 -23.37 -4.22
C LYS A 31 -21.86 -23.09 -5.56
N GLU A 32 -22.46 -22.31 -6.43
CA GLU A 32 -21.96 -22.17 -7.80
C GLU A 32 -21.19 -20.86 -7.97
N GLU A 33 -19.89 -20.99 -8.24
CA GLU A 33 -19.03 -19.90 -8.73
C GLU A 33 -19.68 -19.21 -9.96
N GLY A 34 -19.31 -17.96 -10.29
CA GLY A 34 -19.96 -17.11 -11.31
C GLY A 34 -19.95 -17.62 -12.77
N ASP A 35 -19.72 -18.92 -12.95
CA ASP A 35 -19.58 -19.67 -14.18
C ASP A 35 -20.90 -19.84 -14.96
N ASP A 36 -22.05 -19.91 -14.28
CA ASP A 36 -23.37 -20.11 -14.92
C ASP A 36 -24.12 -18.82 -15.29
N LEU A 37 -23.43 -17.67 -15.25
CA LEU A 37 -24.06 -16.41 -15.63
C LEU A 37 -24.31 -16.33 -17.15
N PRO A 38 -25.50 -15.89 -17.60
CA PRO A 38 -25.77 -15.56 -19.01
C PRO A 38 -24.79 -14.50 -19.56
N HIS A 39 -24.51 -14.53 -20.87
CA HIS A 39 -23.58 -13.57 -21.51
C HIS A 39 -24.02 -12.11 -21.35
N ASP A 40 -25.32 -11.83 -21.33
CA ASP A 40 -25.91 -10.51 -21.13
C ASP A 40 -25.87 -10.03 -19.66
N THR A 41 -25.38 -10.86 -18.72
CA THR A 41 -25.29 -10.47 -17.30
C THR A 41 -24.33 -9.30 -17.13
N GLN A 42 -24.84 -8.20 -16.58
CA GLN A 42 -24.02 -7.03 -16.25
C GLN A 42 -23.04 -7.34 -15.11
N VAL A 43 -21.74 -7.22 -15.38
CA VAL A 43 -20.65 -7.49 -14.43
C VAL A 43 -20.11 -6.19 -13.82
N CYS A 44 -20.02 -5.11 -14.61
CA CYS A 44 -19.57 -3.79 -14.15
C CYS A 44 -20.64 -2.73 -14.40
N SER A 45 -21.28 -2.23 -13.34
CA SER A 45 -22.28 -1.16 -13.47
C SER A 45 -21.66 0.21 -13.79
N CYS A 46 -20.43 0.51 -13.32
CA CYS A 46 -19.78 1.81 -13.56
C CYS A 46 -19.48 2.08 -15.04
N HIS A 47 -19.16 1.02 -15.79
CA HIS A 47 -18.74 1.12 -17.20
C HIS A 47 -19.64 0.29 -18.13
N ASN A 48 -20.78 -0.18 -17.59
CA ASN A 48 -21.78 -0.99 -18.28
C ASN A 48 -21.22 -2.20 -19.04
N VAL A 49 -20.35 -2.99 -18.41
CA VAL A 49 -19.68 -4.16 -19.02
C VAL A 49 -20.39 -5.45 -18.60
N SER A 50 -20.74 -6.28 -19.57
CA SER A 50 -21.35 -7.61 -19.40
C SER A 50 -20.32 -8.75 -19.31
N LYS A 51 -20.77 -9.95 -18.93
CA LYS A 51 -19.95 -11.17 -19.03
C LYS A 51 -19.54 -11.45 -20.47
N GLY A 52 -20.44 -11.22 -21.42
CA GLY A 52 -20.22 -11.35 -22.86
C GLY A 52 -19.02 -10.53 -23.32
N ASP A 53 -18.97 -9.26 -22.94
CA ASP A 53 -17.87 -8.34 -23.31
C ASP A 53 -16.51 -8.85 -22.79
N ILE A 54 -16.47 -9.38 -21.56
CA ILE A 54 -15.24 -9.93 -20.96
C ILE A 54 -14.79 -11.21 -21.69
N VAL A 55 -15.73 -12.10 -22.03
CA VAL A 55 -15.43 -13.35 -22.75
C VAL A 55 -15.01 -13.06 -24.20
N GLU A 56 -15.68 -12.11 -24.85
CA GLU A 56 -15.37 -11.70 -26.21
C GLU A 56 -13.97 -11.09 -26.31
N CYS A 57 -13.55 -10.27 -25.35
CA CYS A 57 -12.19 -9.75 -25.27
C CYS A 57 -11.11 -10.84 -25.36
N VAL A 58 -11.36 -12.00 -24.75
CA VAL A 58 -10.44 -13.15 -24.82
C VAL A 58 -10.53 -13.89 -26.16
N LYS A 59 -11.74 -14.07 -26.69
CA LYS A 59 -12.00 -14.85 -27.92
C LYS A 59 -11.62 -14.11 -29.20
N SER A 60 -11.99 -12.84 -29.34
CA SER A 60 -11.81 -12.04 -30.56
C SER A 60 -10.65 -11.04 -30.46
N GLY A 61 -10.33 -10.57 -29.24
CA GLY A 61 -9.35 -9.50 -29.01
C GLY A 61 -7.92 -9.94 -28.74
N GLY A 62 -7.65 -11.25 -28.63
CA GLY A 62 -6.31 -11.76 -28.29
C GLY A 62 -5.82 -11.34 -26.90
N ILE A 63 -6.69 -10.76 -26.05
CA ILE A 63 -6.34 -10.25 -24.73
C ILE A 63 -6.03 -11.43 -23.79
N ARG A 64 -4.84 -11.44 -23.20
CA ARG A 64 -4.36 -12.55 -22.34
C ARG A 64 -4.05 -12.13 -20.92
N SER A 65 -4.13 -10.84 -20.60
CA SER A 65 -3.94 -10.34 -19.24
C SER A 65 -5.16 -9.58 -18.72
N PHE A 66 -5.35 -9.62 -17.40
CA PHE A 66 -6.46 -8.90 -16.77
C PHE A 66 -6.31 -7.37 -16.94
N GLY A 67 -5.08 -6.87 -17.02
CA GLY A 67 -4.79 -5.44 -17.25
C GLY A 67 -5.25 -4.97 -18.63
N GLU A 68 -4.93 -5.71 -19.68
CA GLU A 68 -5.44 -5.45 -21.04
C GLU A 68 -6.96 -5.50 -21.10
N MET A 69 -7.59 -6.44 -20.38
CA MET A 69 -9.05 -6.50 -20.27
C MET A 69 -9.61 -5.23 -19.61
N LYS A 70 -8.95 -4.72 -18.54
CA LYS A 70 -9.34 -3.43 -17.94
C LYS A 70 -9.21 -2.29 -18.93
N SER A 71 -8.10 -2.18 -19.66
CA SER A 71 -7.89 -1.09 -20.62
C SER A 71 -8.89 -1.14 -21.78
N SER A 72 -9.24 -2.34 -22.25
CA SER A 72 -10.17 -2.54 -23.36
C SER A 72 -11.62 -2.33 -22.95
N THR A 73 -12.07 -2.92 -21.84
CA THR A 73 -13.48 -2.90 -21.41
C THR A 73 -13.81 -1.79 -20.41
N LYS A 74 -12.79 -1.19 -19.79
CA LYS A 74 -12.92 -0.32 -18.60
C LYS A 74 -13.46 -1.02 -17.35
N CYS A 75 -13.71 -2.33 -17.39
CA CYS A 75 -14.17 -3.12 -16.25
C CYS A 75 -13.15 -3.05 -15.11
N GLY A 76 -13.59 -2.65 -13.92
CA GLY A 76 -12.72 -2.56 -12.75
C GLY A 76 -11.77 -1.35 -12.71
N MET A 77 -11.97 -0.35 -13.59
CA MET A 77 -11.29 0.97 -13.55
C MET A 77 -12.10 2.07 -12.83
N GLY A 78 -13.39 1.82 -12.52
CA GLY A 78 -14.24 2.71 -11.72
C GLY A 78 -14.12 2.45 -10.21
N CYS A 79 -15.23 2.04 -9.58
CA CYS A 79 -15.26 1.75 -8.14
C CYS A 79 -14.52 0.47 -7.71
N GLY A 80 -14.15 -0.39 -8.67
CA GLY A 80 -13.42 -1.64 -8.43
C GLY A 80 -14.25 -2.80 -7.84
N GLY A 81 -15.55 -2.61 -7.55
CA GLY A 81 -16.40 -3.64 -6.95
C GLY A 81 -16.55 -4.92 -7.79
N CYS A 82 -16.52 -4.79 -9.11
CA CYS A 82 -16.65 -5.90 -10.06
C CYS A 82 -15.37 -6.72 -10.28
N VAL A 83 -14.20 -6.24 -9.81
CA VAL A 83 -12.89 -6.84 -10.10
C VAL A 83 -12.84 -8.34 -9.77
N PRO A 84 -13.32 -8.83 -8.60
CA PRO A 84 -13.24 -10.24 -8.28
C PRO A 84 -14.04 -11.14 -9.24
N LEU A 85 -15.29 -10.76 -9.55
CA LEU A 85 -16.15 -11.50 -10.46
C LEU A 85 -15.61 -11.44 -11.90
N ALA A 86 -15.16 -10.26 -12.34
CA ALA A 86 -14.52 -10.08 -13.63
C ALA A 86 -13.24 -10.92 -13.77
N THR A 87 -12.42 -11.03 -12.71
CA THR A 87 -11.21 -11.88 -12.72
C THR A 87 -11.57 -13.35 -12.87
N SER A 88 -12.62 -13.82 -12.18
CA SER A 88 -13.11 -15.20 -12.31
C SER A 88 -13.55 -15.50 -13.75
N ILE A 89 -14.42 -14.66 -14.30
CA ILE A 89 -14.94 -14.78 -15.67
C ILE A 89 -13.79 -14.75 -16.69
N PHE A 90 -12.86 -13.82 -16.53
CA PHE A 90 -11.71 -13.66 -17.41
C PHE A 90 -10.77 -14.88 -17.39
N ASN A 91 -10.41 -15.38 -16.20
CA ASN A 91 -9.56 -16.56 -16.07
C ASN A 91 -10.21 -17.81 -16.67
N ARG A 92 -11.53 -17.96 -16.52
CA ARG A 92 -12.27 -19.06 -17.14
C ARG A 92 -12.29 -18.94 -18.66
N ALA A 93 -12.55 -17.75 -19.19
CA ALA A 93 -12.51 -17.50 -20.63
C ALA A 93 -11.13 -17.81 -21.23
N LEU A 94 -10.04 -17.51 -20.51
CA LEU A 94 -8.68 -17.92 -20.91
C LEU A 94 -8.52 -19.44 -20.94
N LYS A 95 -8.97 -20.13 -19.88
CA LYS A 95 -8.92 -21.60 -19.81
C LYS A 95 -9.71 -22.25 -20.95
N ASP A 96 -10.90 -21.73 -21.25
CA ASP A 96 -11.79 -22.25 -22.30
C ASP A 96 -11.24 -21.98 -23.71
N ALA A 97 -10.51 -20.88 -23.88
CA ALA A 97 -9.77 -20.57 -25.11
C ALA A 97 -8.46 -21.39 -25.24
N GLY A 98 -8.21 -22.37 -24.37
CA GLY A 98 -7.00 -23.20 -24.39
C GLY A 98 -5.73 -22.42 -24.04
N VAL A 99 -5.86 -21.24 -23.43
CA VAL A 99 -4.73 -20.43 -22.98
C VAL A 99 -4.25 -20.98 -21.64
N GLU A 100 -3.00 -21.43 -21.61
CA GLU A 100 -2.37 -21.84 -20.36
C GLU A 100 -2.31 -20.64 -19.41
N ILE A 101 -3.00 -20.76 -18.26
CA ILE A 101 -2.97 -19.73 -17.21
C ILE A 101 -1.60 -19.83 -16.55
N SER A 102 -0.69 -19.00 -17.02
CA SER A 102 0.63 -18.88 -16.46
C SER A 102 0.57 -18.40 -15.01
N ASN A 103 1.27 -19.10 -14.12
CA ASN A 103 1.49 -18.69 -12.73
C ASN A 103 2.69 -17.72 -12.58
N HIS A 104 3.25 -17.23 -13.69
CA HIS A 104 4.39 -16.33 -13.70
C HIS A 104 4.07 -15.03 -12.97
N ILE A 105 5.05 -14.53 -12.21
CA ILE A 105 4.85 -13.31 -11.42
C ILE A 105 4.72 -12.06 -12.30
N CYS A 106 5.41 -12.00 -13.44
CA CYS A 106 5.41 -10.89 -14.39
C CYS A 106 6.12 -11.28 -15.71
N LYS A 107 6.30 -10.30 -16.61
CA LYS A 107 7.03 -10.48 -17.88
C LYS A 107 8.48 -10.97 -17.71
N ASP A 108 9.17 -10.58 -16.63
CA ASP A 108 10.61 -10.82 -16.46
C ASP A 108 10.95 -12.21 -15.90
N PHE A 109 10.01 -12.91 -15.25
CA PHE A 109 10.25 -14.20 -14.59
C PHE A 109 9.19 -15.23 -14.96
N ALA A 110 9.62 -16.43 -15.34
CA ALA A 110 8.74 -17.56 -15.65
C ALA A 110 8.37 -18.41 -14.40
N TYR A 111 8.21 -17.76 -13.26
CA TYR A 111 8.01 -18.41 -11.96
C TYR A 111 6.98 -17.65 -11.13
N SER A 112 6.23 -18.38 -10.33
CA SER A 112 5.41 -17.86 -9.23
C SER A 112 6.29 -17.29 -8.11
N ARG A 113 5.69 -16.51 -7.20
CA ARG A 113 6.41 -16.02 -6.01
C ARG A 113 6.96 -17.18 -5.18
N GLN A 114 6.18 -18.25 -5.02
CA GLN A 114 6.54 -19.40 -4.20
C GLN A 114 7.77 -20.12 -4.77
N GLU A 115 7.80 -20.34 -6.09
CA GLU A 115 8.95 -20.92 -6.76
C GLU A 115 10.18 -20.02 -6.63
N LEU A 116 10.04 -18.71 -6.83
CA LEU A 116 11.14 -17.75 -6.64
C LEU A 116 11.65 -17.74 -5.19
N TYR A 117 10.76 -17.85 -4.19
CA TYR A 117 11.13 -17.96 -2.79
C TYR A 117 11.99 -19.20 -2.54
N GLN A 118 11.55 -20.37 -3.04
CA GLN A 118 12.30 -21.62 -2.88
C GLN A 118 13.64 -21.55 -3.62
N ILE A 119 13.68 -21.06 -4.86
CA ILE A 119 14.91 -20.88 -5.63
C ILE A 119 15.90 -19.98 -4.86
N ALA A 120 15.45 -18.82 -4.38
CA ALA A 120 16.29 -17.88 -3.65
C ALA A 120 16.84 -18.50 -2.36
N LYS A 121 16.01 -19.25 -1.63
CA LYS A 121 16.40 -19.97 -0.41
C LYS A 121 17.44 -21.06 -0.69
N PHE A 122 17.14 -22.00 -1.61
CA PHE A 122 18.01 -23.15 -1.89
C PHE A 122 19.33 -22.76 -2.53
N ARG A 123 19.31 -21.80 -3.47
CA ARG A 123 20.51 -21.28 -4.12
C ARG A 123 21.21 -20.19 -3.32
N LYS A 124 20.67 -19.80 -2.16
CA LYS A 124 21.21 -18.76 -1.27
C LYS A 124 21.44 -17.41 -1.98
N LEU A 125 20.51 -17.02 -2.85
CA LEU A 125 20.59 -15.77 -3.61
C LEU A 125 20.29 -14.59 -2.69
N LYS A 126 21.07 -13.50 -2.76
CA LYS A 126 21.03 -12.39 -1.77
C LYS A 126 20.73 -11.01 -2.33
N ASP A 127 20.72 -10.84 -3.65
CA ASP A 127 20.43 -9.57 -4.29
C ASP A 127 19.64 -9.78 -5.59
N PHE A 128 18.96 -8.72 -6.03
CA PHE A 128 18.05 -8.78 -7.17
C PHE A 128 18.78 -9.07 -8.48
N MET A 129 19.97 -8.50 -8.69
CA MET A 129 20.70 -8.68 -9.95
C MET A 129 21.17 -10.12 -10.11
N VAL A 130 21.61 -10.76 -9.03
CA VAL A 130 21.93 -12.18 -9.02
C VAL A 130 20.67 -13.03 -9.27
N VAL A 131 19.53 -12.70 -8.66
CA VAL A 131 18.26 -13.40 -8.95
C VAL A 131 17.89 -13.26 -10.44
N MET A 132 17.97 -12.05 -10.98
CA MET A 132 17.68 -11.78 -12.39
C MET A 132 18.62 -12.55 -13.34
N ARG A 133 19.93 -12.56 -13.05
CA ARG A 133 20.92 -13.29 -13.86
C ARG A 133 20.69 -14.80 -13.86
N VAL A 134 20.27 -15.35 -12.71
CA VAL A 134 20.19 -16.81 -12.50
C VAL A 134 18.86 -17.38 -13.00
N VAL A 135 17.74 -16.66 -12.84
CA VAL A 135 16.39 -17.16 -13.18
C VAL A 135 15.49 -16.18 -13.94
N GLY A 136 15.97 -14.97 -14.24
CA GLY A 136 15.25 -14.03 -15.09
C GLY A 136 15.29 -14.43 -16.56
N LYS A 137 14.27 -14.06 -17.33
CA LYS A 137 14.23 -14.31 -18.78
C LYS A 137 15.31 -13.52 -19.54
N LYS A 138 15.66 -12.34 -19.03
CA LYS A 138 16.72 -11.47 -19.56
C LYS A 138 17.71 -11.17 -18.42
N PRO A 139 18.93 -11.74 -18.44
CA PRO A 139 19.88 -11.63 -17.33
C PRO A 139 20.26 -10.19 -16.93
N ASP A 140 20.31 -9.27 -17.89
CA ASP A 140 20.69 -7.86 -17.68
C ASP A 140 19.49 -6.91 -17.54
N SER A 141 18.30 -7.49 -17.29
CA SER A 141 17.08 -6.72 -17.12
C SER A 141 17.10 -5.90 -15.84
N LEU A 142 16.59 -4.68 -15.92
CA LEU A 142 16.24 -3.89 -14.73
C LEU A 142 14.98 -4.45 -14.04
N GLY A 143 14.24 -5.39 -14.62
CA GLY A 143 12.92 -5.79 -14.13
C GLY A 143 11.88 -4.67 -14.14
N CYS A 144 10.75 -4.91 -13.48
CA CYS A 144 9.60 -4.00 -13.45
C CYS A 144 9.10 -3.69 -12.04
N GLU A 145 8.06 -2.85 -11.95
CA GLU A 145 7.39 -2.46 -10.70
C GLU A 145 6.71 -3.63 -9.97
N VAL A 146 6.60 -4.80 -10.59
CA VAL A 146 6.04 -6.02 -9.99
C VAL A 146 7.12 -6.88 -9.36
N CYS A 147 8.15 -7.27 -10.14
CA CYS A 147 9.13 -8.25 -9.68
C CYS A 147 10.18 -7.67 -8.73
N ARG A 148 10.58 -6.41 -8.90
CA ARG A 148 11.54 -5.75 -7.99
C ARG A 148 11.06 -5.80 -6.53
N PRO A 149 9.88 -5.24 -6.17
CA PRO A 149 9.40 -5.30 -4.80
C PRO A 149 9.05 -6.71 -4.33
N ALA A 150 8.61 -7.60 -5.23
CA ALA A 150 8.34 -8.99 -4.86
C ALA A 150 9.64 -9.74 -4.45
N ILE A 151 10.72 -9.58 -5.20
CA ILE A 151 12.02 -10.15 -4.88
C ILE A 151 12.62 -9.47 -3.65
N GLY A 152 12.51 -8.13 -3.54
CA GLY A 152 12.92 -7.40 -2.33
C GLY A 152 12.22 -7.94 -1.08
N SER A 153 10.92 -8.23 -1.17
CA SER A 153 10.14 -8.88 -0.11
C SER A 153 10.65 -10.30 0.20
N ILE A 154 10.90 -11.14 -0.81
CA ILE A 154 11.44 -12.50 -0.62
C ILE A 154 12.79 -12.44 0.11
N LEU A 155 13.73 -11.63 -0.38
CA LEU A 155 15.06 -11.50 0.20
C LEU A 155 15.01 -10.99 1.64
N SER A 156 14.13 -10.02 1.92
CA SER A 156 13.97 -9.49 3.27
C SER A 156 13.34 -10.51 4.22
N SER A 157 12.41 -11.33 3.74
CA SER A 157 11.83 -12.43 4.51
C SER A 157 12.79 -13.61 4.74
N LEU A 158 13.80 -13.78 3.89
CA LEU A 158 14.80 -14.86 4.03
C LEU A 158 15.98 -14.46 4.92
N TYR A 159 16.43 -13.21 4.82
CA TYR A 159 17.72 -12.80 5.42
C TYR A 159 17.63 -11.61 6.36
N ASN A 160 16.53 -10.84 6.32
CA ASN A 160 16.33 -9.64 7.13
C ASN A 160 17.53 -8.67 7.16
N GLU A 161 18.27 -8.57 6.04
CA GLU A 161 19.36 -7.60 5.92
C GLU A 161 18.82 -6.17 5.88
N ASN A 162 19.69 -5.21 6.22
CA ASN A 162 19.32 -3.79 6.19
C ASN A 162 18.89 -3.38 4.77
N ILE A 163 17.61 -3.02 4.61
CA ILE A 163 17.01 -2.68 3.32
C ILE A 163 17.58 -1.41 2.67
N MET A 164 18.30 -0.58 3.43
CA MET A 164 19.02 0.60 2.94
C MET A 164 20.40 0.26 2.35
N LYS A 165 20.82 -1.01 2.38
CA LYS A 165 22.02 -1.46 1.66
C LYS A 165 21.87 -1.12 0.17
N PRO A 166 22.90 -0.55 -0.50
CA PRO A 166 22.76 -0.07 -1.87
C PRO A 166 22.16 -1.08 -2.85
N SER A 167 22.61 -2.34 -2.78
CA SER A 167 22.13 -3.45 -3.61
C SER A 167 20.64 -3.82 -3.40
N LEU A 168 20.07 -3.48 -2.25
CA LEU A 168 18.69 -3.77 -1.87
C LEU A 168 17.77 -2.54 -1.98
N ARG A 169 18.30 -1.33 -1.87
CA ARG A 169 17.50 -0.11 -1.74
C ARG A 169 16.54 0.14 -2.90
N GLN A 170 16.95 -0.11 -4.15
CA GLN A 170 16.09 0.02 -5.34
C GLN A 170 15.11 -1.14 -5.56
N THR A 171 15.26 -2.22 -4.79
CA THR A 171 14.31 -3.34 -4.84
C THR A 171 13.10 -3.09 -3.97
N GLN A 172 13.19 -2.14 -3.04
CA GLN A 172 12.12 -1.81 -2.11
C GLN A 172 11.06 -0.90 -2.74
N ASP A 173 9.82 -1.03 -2.27
CA ASP A 173 8.80 -0.02 -2.54
C ASP A 173 9.20 1.34 -1.91
N THR A 174 8.66 2.44 -2.44
CA THR A 174 8.97 3.81 -1.98
C THR A 174 8.94 3.95 -0.46
N ASN A 175 7.93 3.38 0.20
CA ASN A 175 7.76 3.53 1.64
C ASN A 175 8.91 2.86 2.43
N ASP A 176 9.36 1.69 1.98
CA ASP A 176 10.49 0.97 2.55
C ASP A 176 11.83 1.65 2.21
N ARG A 177 11.96 2.24 1.02
CA ARG A 177 13.16 2.99 0.60
C ARG A 177 13.48 4.21 1.49
N TYR A 178 12.46 4.81 2.11
CA TYR A 178 12.62 5.98 3.01
C TYR A 178 12.22 5.69 4.45
N LEU A 179 11.97 4.42 4.79
CA LEU A 179 11.61 4.01 6.15
C LEU A 179 10.41 4.80 6.72
N ALA A 180 9.50 5.25 5.87
CA ALA A 180 8.36 6.09 6.23
C ALA A 180 7.28 6.05 5.14
N ASN A 181 5.98 6.14 5.50
CA ASN A 181 4.96 6.21 4.45
C ASN A 181 4.96 7.60 3.82
N VAL A 182 5.05 7.65 2.50
CA VAL A 182 4.83 8.87 1.73
C VAL A 182 3.36 9.32 1.83
N GLN A 183 3.15 10.62 1.95
CA GLN A 183 1.85 11.29 2.04
C GLN A 183 1.50 11.96 0.71
N ARG A 184 0.26 12.47 0.61
CA ARG A 184 -0.29 13.05 -0.62
C ARG A 184 0.52 14.22 -1.20
N ASP A 185 1.21 14.97 -0.35
CA ASP A 185 2.01 16.15 -0.73
C ASP A 185 3.51 15.83 -0.85
N GLY A 186 3.89 14.55 -0.78
CA GLY A 186 5.28 14.11 -0.79
C GLY A 186 5.99 14.20 0.57
N THR A 187 5.29 14.62 1.64
CA THR A 187 5.80 14.49 3.01
C THR A 187 5.69 13.05 3.52
N TYR A 188 6.09 12.79 4.75
CA TYR A 188 6.19 11.46 5.34
C TYR A 188 5.48 11.37 6.70
N SER A 189 5.16 10.13 7.09
CA SER A 189 4.65 9.81 8.43
C SER A 189 5.73 9.23 9.32
N VAL A 190 5.68 9.59 10.60
CA VAL A 190 6.55 9.09 11.67
C VAL A 190 5.66 8.39 12.70
N VAL A 191 5.89 7.10 12.91
CA VAL A 191 5.09 6.28 13.81
C VAL A 191 6.03 5.47 14.71
N PRO A 192 6.30 5.95 15.93
CA PRO A 192 7.08 5.21 16.92
C PRO A 192 6.38 3.91 17.32
N ARG A 193 7.16 2.92 17.76
CA ARG A 193 6.66 1.68 18.34
C ARG A 193 6.23 1.91 19.80
N LEU A 194 5.00 1.50 20.15
CA LEU A 194 4.44 1.59 21.51
C LEU A 194 3.88 0.23 21.95
N PRO A 195 4.72 -0.80 22.23
CA PRO A 195 4.25 -2.19 22.39
C PRO A 195 3.02 -2.32 23.27
N ALA A 196 2.02 -3.10 22.80
CA ALA A 196 0.72 -3.26 23.47
C ALA A 196 -0.10 -1.98 23.71
N GLY A 197 0.34 -0.84 23.17
CA GLY A 197 -0.23 0.49 23.42
C GLY A 197 0.34 1.20 24.65
N GLU A 198 1.38 0.66 25.28
CA GLU A 198 1.99 1.25 26.48
C GLU A 198 2.94 2.39 26.13
N ILE A 199 2.84 3.48 26.91
CA ILE A 199 3.70 4.66 26.79
C ILE A 199 3.90 5.29 28.16
N THR A 200 5.13 5.71 28.47
CA THR A 200 5.43 6.43 29.70
C THR A 200 5.01 7.90 29.60
N PRO A 201 4.73 8.60 30.72
CA PRO A 201 4.45 10.03 30.69
C PRO A 201 5.58 10.85 30.02
N MET A 202 6.84 10.47 30.24
CA MET A 202 7.98 11.12 29.58
C MET A 202 8.01 10.86 28.08
N GLY A 203 7.78 9.61 27.64
CA GLY A 203 7.71 9.28 26.22
C GLY A 203 6.58 10.04 25.52
N LEU A 204 5.43 10.18 26.18
CA LEU A 204 4.30 10.96 25.67
C LEU A 204 4.67 12.45 25.52
N LYS A 205 5.39 13.01 26.50
CA LYS A 205 5.91 14.39 26.42
C LYS A 205 6.85 14.58 25.23
N VAL A 206 7.80 13.67 25.03
CA VAL A 206 8.74 13.74 23.90
C VAL A 206 8.02 13.68 22.55
N ILE A 207 7.02 12.80 22.39
CA ILE A 207 6.22 12.77 21.15
C ILE A 207 5.54 14.13 20.91
N GLY A 208 4.98 14.73 21.96
CA GLY A 208 4.37 16.06 21.88
C GLY A 208 5.37 17.15 21.48
N GLU A 209 6.55 17.18 22.12
CA GLU A 209 7.63 18.14 21.82
C GLU A 209 8.15 17.99 20.38
N VAL A 210 8.30 16.75 19.90
CA VAL A 210 8.69 16.47 18.50
C VAL A 210 7.62 16.93 17.53
N ALA A 211 6.35 16.60 17.79
CA ALA A 211 5.26 17.01 16.91
C ALA A 211 5.14 18.54 16.82
N ASP A 212 5.25 19.25 17.95
CA ASP A 212 5.23 20.71 17.98
C ASP A 212 6.40 21.33 17.22
N LYS A 213 7.63 20.86 17.51
CA LYS A 213 8.87 21.38 16.89
C LYS A 213 8.87 21.29 15.36
N PHE A 214 8.35 20.20 14.81
CA PHE A 214 8.32 19.97 13.36
C PHE A 214 6.96 20.28 12.72
N GLY A 215 5.99 20.79 13.49
CA GLY A 215 4.64 21.13 13.01
C GLY A 215 3.86 19.92 12.47
N LEU A 216 4.02 18.75 13.09
CA LEU A 216 3.44 17.49 12.62
C LEU A 216 1.99 17.34 13.07
N TYR A 217 1.12 16.92 12.15
CA TYR A 217 -0.25 16.52 12.49
C TYR A 217 -0.22 15.23 13.30
N THR A 218 -0.94 15.17 14.42
CA THR A 218 -0.97 14.02 15.32
C THR A 218 -2.33 13.31 15.32
N LYS A 219 -2.30 11.96 15.36
CA LYS A 219 -3.51 11.15 15.42
C LYS A 219 -3.30 9.85 16.20
N ILE A 220 -4.21 9.55 17.13
CA ILE A 220 -4.27 8.24 17.76
C ILE A 220 -4.88 7.23 16.78
N THR A 221 -4.26 6.06 16.64
CA THR A 221 -4.70 5.02 15.72
C THR A 221 -5.48 3.91 16.42
N GLY A 222 -6.32 3.18 15.67
CA GLY A 222 -6.96 1.95 16.16
C GLY A 222 -5.99 0.82 16.50
N GLY A 223 -4.70 0.98 16.21
CA GLY A 223 -3.62 0.07 16.59
C GLY A 223 -2.90 0.44 17.89
N GLN A 224 -3.47 1.35 18.69
CA GLN A 224 -2.87 1.89 19.92
C GLN A 224 -1.50 2.53 19.67
N ARG A 225 -1.41 3.37 18.63
CA ARG A 225 -0.22 4.16 18.29
C ARG A 225 -0.57 5.64 18.19
N ILE A 226 0.47 6.47 18.20
CA ILE A 226 0.38 7.89 17.85
C ILE A 226 1.10 8.08 16.52
N ASP A 227 0.36 8.46 15.50
CA ASP A 227 0.91 8.81 14.19
C ASP A 227 1.21 10.31 14.14
N MET A 228 2.37 10.67 13.59
CA MET A 228 2.76 12.04 13.25
C MET A 228 2.89 12.16 11.72
N PHE A 229 2.23 13.13 11.08
CA PHE A 229 2.22 13.32 9.63
C PHE A 229 2.76 14.70 9.24
N GLY A 230 3.24 14.83 8.00
CA GLY A 230 3.75 16.10 7.46
C GLY A 230 5.26 16.27 7.60
N ALA A 231 5.99 15.22 8.00
CA ALA A 231 7.44 15.29 8.14
C ALA A 231 8.10 15.43 6.76
N LYS A 232 8.97 16.43 6.59
CA LYS A 232 9.74 16.57 5.34
C LYS A 232 10.82 15.50 5.29
N LYS A 233 11.21 15.08 4.07
CA LYS A 233 12.21 14.02 3.86
C LYS A 233 13.50 14.28 4.65
N GLN A 234 14.00 15.51 4.55
CA GLN A 234 15.23 15.97 5.18
C GLN A 234 15.17 16.07 6.72
N ASP A 235 13.97 16.16 7.30
CA ASP A 235 13.79 16.29 8.74
C ASP A 235 13.72 14.91 9.42
N LEU A 236 13.45 13.84 8.67
CA LEU A 236 13.25 12.50 9.22
C LEU A 236 14.43 12.01 10.08
N PRO A 237 15.71 12.13 9.68
CA PRO A 237 16.82 11.69 10.52
C PRO A 237 16.93 12.45 11.85
N GLN A 238 16.51 13.72 11.90
CA GLN A 238 16.54 14.50 13.14
C GLN A 238 15.35 14.15 14.04
N ILE A 239 14.16 13.97 13.46
CA ILE A 239 12.96 13.52 14.17
C ILE A 239 13.23 12.16 14.85
N TRP A 240 13.78 11.21 14.10
CA TRP A 240 14.06 9.87 14.65
C TRP A 240 15.20 9.87 15.67
N GLU A 241 16.20 10.73 15.54
CA GLU A 241 17.24 10.90 16.58
C GLU A 241 16.64 11.30 17.92
N LEU A 242 15.71 12.27 17.95
CA LEU A 242 15.02 12.68 19.17
C LEU A 242 14.18 11.54 19.77
N LEU A 243 13.45 10.80 18.93
CA LEU A 243 12.63 9.68 19.38
C LEU A 243 13.48 8.51 19.91
N ILE A 244 14.57 8.16 19.23
CA ILE A 244 15.48 7.08 19.64
C ILE A 244 16.19 7.44 20.95
N ASN A 245 16.62 8.69 21.12
CA ASN A 245 17.20 9.16 22.38
C ASN A 245 16.21 9.07 23.56
N ALA A 246 14.90 9.09 23.28
CA ALA A 246 13.85 8.87 24.27
C ALA A 246 13.44 7.39 24.43
N GLY A 247 14.14 6.47 23.77
CA GLY A 247 13.93 5.03 23.89
C GLY A 247 12.92 4.43 22.90
N PHE A 248 12.46 5.20 21.90
CA PHE A 248 11.56 4.67 20.88
C PHE A 248 12.30 3.91 19.77
N GLU A 249 11.61 2.93 19.18
CA GLU A 249 12.02 2.25 17.96
C GLU A 249 11.02 2.53 16.82
N SER A 250 11.42 2.20 15.59
CA SER A 250 10.51 2.21 14.44
C SER A 250 9.29 1.30 14.64
N GLY A 251 8.10 1.86 14.48
CA GLY A 251 6.85 1.10 14.41
C GLY A 251 6.66 0.34 13.09
N HIS A 252 7.57 0.51 12.11
CA HIS A 252 7.48 -0.12 10.78
C HIS A 252 6.13 0.10 10.10
N ALA A 253 5.52 1.27 10.34
CA ALA A 253 4.23 1.64 9.76
C ALA A 253 4.29 1.80 8.23
N TYR A 254 5.48 1.79 7.62
CA TYR A 254 5.70 1.81 6.18
C TYR A 254 5.75 0.41 5.57
N GLY A 255 6.40 -0.52 6.25
CA GLY A 255 6.74 -1.81 5.68
C GLY A 255 5.58 -2.78 5.49
N LYS A 256 5.81 -3.77 4.62
CA LYS A 256 5.08 -5.04 4.62
C LYS A 256 5.63 -5.94 5.73
N ALA A 257 5.30 -5.57 6.97
CA ALA A 257 5.81 -6.18 8.19
C ALA A 257 4.71 -6.22 9.26
N LEU A 258 5.04 -6.73 10.46
CA LEU A 258 4.18 -6.55 11.65
C LEU A 258 3.95 -5.05 11.87
N ARG A 259 2.68 -4.65 11.95
CA ARG A 259 2.31 -3.25 12.22
C ARG A 259 2.08 -2.95 13.69
N THR A 260 1.30 -3.80 14.36
CA THR A 260 0.97 -3.63 15.78
C THR A 260 0.41 -4.93 16.36
N VAL A 261 0.59 -5.12 17.65
CA VAL A 261 -0.16 -6.09 18.45
C VAL A 261 -1.03 -5.30 19.42
N LYS A 262 -2.32 -5.18 19.10
CA LYS A 262 -3.28 -4.47 19.96
C LYS A 262 -3.55 -5.33 21.21
N SER A 263 -3.62 -4.71 22.37
CA SER A 263 -3.96 -5.40 23.62
C SER A 263 -5.16 -4.74 24.30
N CYS A 264 -5.85 -5.48 25.17
CA CYS A 264 -6.62 -4.84 26.24
C CYS A 264 -5.78 -4.81 27.53
N VAL A 265 -6.25 -4.07 28.54
CA VAL A 265 -5.56 -3.92 29.83
C VAL A 265 -5.49 -5.21 30.67
N GLY A 266 -6.03 -6.33 30.17
CA GLY A 266 -5.86 -7.67 30.74
C GLY A 266 -6.33 -7.81 32.18
N ASN A 267 -5.80 -8.83 32.86
CA ASN A 267 -5.99 -9.03 34.30
C ASN A 267 -5.16 -8.06 35.17
N THR A 268 -4.34 -7.21 34.56
CA THR A 268 -3.61 -6.13 35.26
C THR A 268 -4.56 -5.09 35.83
N TRP A 269 -5.61 -4.73 35.08
CA TRP A 269 -6.55 -3.67 35.48
C TRP A 269 -8.02 -4.03 35.32
N CYS A 270 -8.38 -4.85 34.33
CA CYS A 270 -9.78 -5.16 34.07
C CYS A 270 -10.28 -6.21 35.07
N ARG A 271 -11.37 -5.93 35.78
CA ARG A 271 -12.06 -6.89 36.66
C ARG A 271 -12.54 -8.17 35.98
N PHE A 272 -12.58 -8.20 34.65
CA PHE A 272 -12.94 -9.36 33.83
C PHE A 272 -11.74 -10.00 33.13
N GLY A 273 -10.54 -9.47 33.34
CA GLY A 273 -9.33 -10.00 32.76
C GLY A 273 -9.04 -11.39 33.33
N VAL A 274 -8.87 -12.37 32.44
CA VAL A 274 -8.49 -13.74 32.79
C VAL A 274 -6.97 -13.90 32.62
N GLY A 275 -6.45 -13.52 31.45
CA GLY A 275 -5.03 -13.56 31.14
C GLY A 275 -4.36 -12.18 31.14
N ASP A 276 -3.04 -12.20 31.35
CA ASP A 276 -2.16 -11.04 31.12
C ASP A 276 -2.01 -10.80 29.60
N SER A 277 -2.94 -10.06 29.02
CA SER A 277 -2.89 -9.71 27.59
C SER A 277 -1.86 -8.65 27.27
N VAL A 278 -1.52 -7.76 28.21
CA VAL A 278 -0.55 -6.69 27.98
C VAL A 278 0.83 -7.30 27.86
N GLY A 279 1.28 -8.08 28.85
CA GLY A 279 2.60 -8.70 28.84
C GLY A 279 2.80 -9.67 27.67
N LEU A 280 1.76 -10.41 27.27
CA LEU A 280 1.81 -11.27 26.09
C LEU A 280 1.83 -10.47 24.78
N ALA A 281 1.07 -9.37 24.66
CA ALA A 281 1.15 -8.50 23.49
C ALA A 281 2.51 -7.83 23.33
N VAL A 282 3.13 -7.39 24.43
CA VAL A 282 4.49 -6.83 24.44
C VAL A 282 5.49 -7.88 23.96
N GLU A 283 5.42 -9.10 24.47
CA GLU A 283 6.32 -10.19 24.03
C GLU A 283 6.16 -10.48 22.54
N ILE A 284 4.93 -10.66 22.06
CA ILE A 284 4.65 -10.97 20.65
C ILE A 284 5.09 -9.83 19.74
N GLU A 285 4.82 -8.58 20.12
CA GLU A 285 5.21 -7.43 19.32
C GLU A 285 6.73 -7.30 19.22
N ASN A 286 7.44 -7.57 20.32
CA ASN A 286 8.90 -7.57 20.36
C ASN A 286 9.52 -8.80 19.70
N ARG A 287 8.82 -9.94 19.66
CA ARG A 287 9.27 -11.11 18.92
C ARG A 287 9.20 -10.85 17.41
N TYR A 288 8.05 -10.40 16.90
CA TYR A 288 7.85 -10.24 15.45
C TYR A 288 8.19 -8.84 14.93
N LYS A 289 8.90 -8.01 15.72
CA LYS A 289 9.34 -6.69 15.24
C LYS A 289 10.33 -6.85 14.08
N GLY A 290 10.12 -6.05 13.03
CA GLY A 290 10.92 -6.14 11.81
C GLY A 290 10.67 -7.37 10.94
N LEU A 291 9.79 -8.32 11.33
CA LEU A 291 9.48 -9.48 10.50
C LEU A 291 8.81 -9.05 9.19
N ARG A 292 9.50 -9.29 8.08
CA ARG A 292 9.06 -8.95 6.72
C ARG A 292 8.21 -10.07 6.15
N ALA A 293 7.13 -9.70 5.45
CA ALA A 293 6.14 -10.63 4.94
C ALA A 293 5.57 -10.18 3.57
N PRO A 294 4.91 -11.08 2.81
CA PRO A 294 4.30 -10.73 1.52
C PRO A 294 3.34 -9.54 1.60
N HIS A 295 2.67 -9.35 2.74
CA HIS A 295 1.92 -8.15 3.05
C HIS A 295 2.04 -7.76 4.54
N LYS A 296 1.61 -6.54 4.89
CA LYS A 296 1.45 -6.11 6.29
C LYS A 296 0.47 -7.01 7.03
N PHE A 297 0.76 -7.30 8.28
CA PHE A 297 -0.08 -8.09 9.18
C PHE A 297 -0.17 -7.45 10.57
N LYS A 298 -1.21 -7.78 11.32
CA LYS A 298 -1.52 -7.23 12.64
C LYS A 298 -1.85 -8.36 13.61
N GLY A 299 -1.51 -8.15 14.89
CA GLY A 299 -1.89 -9.02 16.00
C GLY A 299 -2.94 -8.39 16.90
N GLY A 300 -3.59 -9.22 17.70
CA GLY A 300 -4.40 -8.81 18.84
C GLY A 300 -4.28 -9.80 19.99
N VAL A 301 -4.24 -9.30 21.23
CA VAL A 301 -4.24 -10.14 22.44
C VAL A 301 -5.32 -9.64 23.38
N SER A 302 -6.34 -10.45 23.59
CA SER A 302 -7.48 -10.15 24.45
C SER A 302 -7.38 -10.99 25.73
N GLY A 303 -7.41 -10.33 26.89
CA GLY A 303 -7.33 -10.97 28.19
C GLY A 303 -8.58 -11.75 28.60
N CYS A 304 -9.65 -11.74 27.80
CA CYS A 304 -10.85 -12.57 27.95
C CYS A 304 -11.71 -12.53 26.68
N VAL A 305 -12.80 -13.31 26.66
CA VAL A 305 -13.76 -13.44 25.54
C VAL A 305 -14.50 -12.17 25.16
N ARG A 306 -14.42 -11.10 25.96
CA ARG A 306 -15.00 -9.78 25.62
C ARG A 306 -14.28 -9.05 24.50
N GLU A 307 -13.09 -9.54 24.13
CA GLU A 307 -12.50 -9.24 22.83
C GLU A 307 -12.17 -7.75 22.58
N CYS A 308 -11.80 -6.99 23.62
CA CYS A 308 -11.53 -5.55 23.49
C CYS A 308 -10.31 -5.24 22.59
N ALA A 309 -9.45 -6.21 22.30
CA ALA A 309 -8.31 -6.04 21.40
C ALA A 309 -8.65 -6.27 19.91
N GLU A 310 -9.89 -6.68 19.60
CA GLU A 310 -10.35 -7.03 18.25
C GLU A 310 -9.48 -8.13 17.61
N ALA A 311 -8.93 -9.05 18.40
CA ALA A 311 -8.08 -10.17 18.02
C ALA A 311 -8.68 -11.03 16.92
N GLN A 312 -10.01 -11.22 16.89
CA GLN A 312 -10.67 -11.95 15.80
C GLN A 312 -10.81 -11.14 14.51
N GLY A 313 -10.46 -9.85 14.51
CA GLY A 313 -10.40 -8.99 13.32
C GLY A 313 -8.99 -8.82 12.75
N LYS A 314 -7.99 -9.53 13.30
CA LYS A 314 -6.57 -9.39 12.96
C LYS A 314 -6.00 -10.63 12.28
N ASP A 315 -4.87 -10.46 11.61
CA ASP A 315 -4.21 -11.54 10.86
C ASP A 315 -3.86 -12.73 11.77
N PHE A 316 -3.54 -12.45 13.04
CA PHE A 316 -3.56 -13.42 14.14
C PHE A 316 -4.07 -12.80 15.44
N GLY A 317 -4.61 -13.62 16.33
CA GLY A 317 -5.21 -13.19 17.59
C GLY A 317 -5.09 -14.22 18.70
N LEU A 318 -4.88 -13.77 19.94
CA LEU A 318 -4.88 -14.63 21.12
C LEU A 318 -5.97 -14.18 22.10
N ILE A 319 -6.76 -15.13 22.60
CA ILE A 319 -7.81 -14.84 23.58
C ILE A 319 -7.61 -15.75 24.79
N ALA A 320 -7.50 -15.15 25.98
CA ALA A 320 -7.30 -15.91 27.21
C ALA A 320 -8.56 -16.69 27.60
N THR A 321 -8.33 -17.90 28.10
CA THR A 321 -9.31 -18.77 28.75
C THR A 321 -8.80 -19.14 30.14
N PRO A 322 -9.63 -19.72 31.03
CA PRO A 322 -9.15 -20.22 32.31
C PRO A 322 -8.09 -21.33 32.21
N LYS A 323 -7.97 -21.98 31.04
CA LYS A 323 -7.05 -23.10 30.80
C LYS A 323 -5.80 -22.70 30.01
N GLY A 324 -5.79 -21.53 29.38
CA GLY A 324 -4.68 -21.08 28.56
C GLY A 324 -5.09 -19.99 27.57
N TRP A 325 -4.76 -20.18 26.30
CA TRP A 325 -4.99 -19.24 25.22
C TRP A 325 -5.58 -19.94 24.00
N ASN A 326 -6.60 -19.35 23.41
CA ASN A 326 -7.11 -19.72 22.09
C ASN A 326 -6.36 -18.91 21.03
N VAL A 327 -5.86 -19.58 20.00
CA VAL A 327 -5.11 -19.01 18.88
C VAL A 327 -6.04 -18.88 17.68
N PHE A 328 -6.26 -17.66 17.21
CA PHE A 328 -7.06 -17.35 16.03
C PHE A 328 -6.17 -16.83 14.90
N VAL A 329 -6.50 -17.16 13.65
CA VAL A 329 -5.75 -16.71 12.47
C VAL A 329 -6.64 -16.36 11.28
N GLY A 330 -6.14 -15.54 10.39
CA GLY A 330 -6.81 -15.26 9.11
C GLY A 330 -7.87 -14.17 9.15
N GLY A 331 -7.91 -13.36 10.20
CA GLY A 331 -8.77 -12.17 10.25
C GLY A 331 -8.16 -11.01 9.46
N ASN A 332 -9.00 -10.11 8.97
CA ASN A 332 -8.54 -8.85 8.42
C ASN A 332 -9.64 -7.79 8.48
N GLY A 333 -9.26 -6.56 8.85
CA GLY A 333 -10.00 -5.37 8.43
C GLY A 333 -9.64 -4.94 7.01
N GLY A 334 -10.49 -4.11 6.39
CA GLY A 334 -10.25 -3.49 5.09
C GLY A 334 -11.44 -3.62 4.14
N ALA A 335 -11.18 -3.53 2.83
CA ALA A 335 -12.21 -3.57 1.79
C ALA A 335 -13.02 -4.88 1.74
N LYS A 336 -12.40 -5.99 2.15
CA LYS A 336 -13.06 -7.29 2.33
C LYS A 336 -12.75 -7.79 3.75
N PRO A 337 -13.54 -7.38 4.76
CA PRO A 337 -13.32 -7.81 6.12
C PRO A 337 -13.58 -9.31 6.26
N ARG A 338 -12.85 -9.95 7.18
CA ARG A 338 -13.00 -11.38 7.51
C ARG A 338 -12.68 -11.57 8.98
N HIS A 339 -13.44 -12.41 9.65
CA HIS A 339 -13.10 -12.87 10.99
C HIS A 339 -12.00 -13.92 10.93
N ALA A 340 -11.13 -13.90 11.92
CA ALA A 340 -10.16 -14.94 12.17
C ALA A 340 -10.89 -16.19 12.67
N GLU A 341 -10.33 -17.34 12.37
CA GLU A 341 -10.86 -18.63 12.75
C GLU A 341 -9.92 -19.30 13.77
N LEU A 342 -10.51 -20.15 14.60
CA LEU A 342 -9.82 -20.84 15.68
C LEU A 342 -8.87 -21.92 15.12
N LEU A 343 -7.60 -21.79 15.43
CA LEU A 343 -6.54 -22.71 15.01
C LEU A 343 -6.22 -23.73 16.11
N ALA A 344 -6.09 -23.25 17.35
CA ALA A 344 -5.79 -24.05 18.53
C ALA A 344 -6.48 -23.48 19.78
N GLU A 345 -6.83 -24.37 20.72
CA GLU A 345 -7.61 -24.05 21.91
C GLU A 345 -6.83 -24.36 23.19
N ASP A 346 -7.05 -23.55 24.22
CA ASP A 346 -6.56 -23.76 25.59
C ASP A 346 -5.05 -24.09 25.68
N VAL A 347 -4.24 -23.53 24.78
CA VAL A 347 -2.80 -23.79 24.75
C VAL A 347 -2.04 -22.90 25.73
N THR A 348 -0.88 -23.37 26.18
CA THR A 348 0.02 -22.53 26.99
C THR A 348 0.54 -21.34 26.18
N ARG A 349 0.97 -20.27 26.87
CA ARG A 349 1.64 -19.10 26.26
C ARG A 349 2.76 -19.49 25.29
N ARG A 350 3.61 -20.45 25.70
CA ARG A 350 4.72 -20.96 24.88
C ARG A 350 4.25 -21.69 23.63
N GLN A 351 3.21 -22.51 23.74
CA GLN A 351 2.62 -23.21 22.59
C GLN A 351 1.96 -22.22 21.62
N ALA A 352 1.26 -21.20 22.13
CA ALA A 352 0.66 -20.16 21.30
C ALA A 352 1.72 -19.47 20.43
N ILE A 353 2.86 -19.08 21.02
CA ILE A 353 3.96 -18.45 20.28
C ILE A 353 4.53 -19.39 19.21
N LYS A 354 4.77 -20.68 19.52
CA LYS A 354 5.23 -21.66 18.52
C LYS A 354 4.23 -21.81 17.36
N ILE A 355 2.94 -21.87 17.65
CA ILE A 355 1.90 -21.96 16.60
C ILE A 355 1.90 -20.70 15.73
N LEU A 356 2.07 -19.51 16.32
CA LEU A 356 2.20 -18.26 15.58
C LEU A 356 3.47 -18.22 14.73
N ASP A 357 4.61 -18.69 15.25
CA ASP A 357 5.87 -18.78 14.49
C ASP A 357 5.66 -19.62 13.22
N ARG A 358 5.09 -20.81 13.37
CA ARG A 358 4.80 -21.73 12.26
C ARG A 358 3.81 -21.11 11.28
N PHE A 359 2.74 -20.50 11.76
CA PHE A 359 1.73 -19.85 10.92
C PHE A 359 2.35 -18.72 10.07
N LEU A 360 3.12 -17.83 10.71
CA LEU A 360 3.74 -16.69 10.04
C LEU A 360 4.80 -17.15 9.03
N MET A 361 5.66 -18.10 9.40
CA MET A 361 6.66 -18.63 8.46
C MET A 361 6.01 -19.35 7.30
N PHE A 362 5.01 -20.19 7.54
CA PHE A 362 4.31 -20.89 6.47
C PHE A 362 3.59 -19.93 5.51
N TYR A 363 2.95 -18.88 6.05
CA TYR A 363 2.38 -17.78 5.26
C TYR A 363 3.46 -17.07 4.42
N ILE A 364 4.60 -16.69 5.03
CA ILE A 364 5.70 -16.01 4.36
C ILE A 364 6.22 -16.83 3.17
N GLN A 365 6.33 -18.15 3.32
CA GLN A 365 6.83 -19.05 2.30
C GLN A 365 5.83 -19.29 1.15
N SER A 366 4.52 -19.32 1.44
CA SER A 366 3.52 -19.88 0.51
C SER A 366 2.48 -18.88 -0.03
N ALA A 367 2.37 -17.68 0.53
CA ALA A 367 1.49 -16.64 0.00
C ALA A 367 2.04 -16.02 -1.29
N ASP A 368 1.16 -15.40 -2.09
CA ASP A 368 1.52 -14.61 -3.26
C ASP A 368 1.94 -13.17 -2.85
N LYS A 369 2.48 -12.39 -3.78
CA LYS A 369 2.87 -11.00 -3.57
C LYS A 369 1.66 -10.17 -3.12
N LEU A 370 1.86 -9.34 -2.10
CA LEU A 370 0.83 -8.45 -1.57
C LEU A 370 -0.45 -9.17 -1.09
N GLU A 371 -0.40 -10.48 -0.86
CA GLU A 371 -1.53 -11.28 -0.40
C GLU A 371 -1.67 -11.19 1.13
N ARG A 372 -2.85 -10.85 1.64
CA ARG A 372 -3.15 -10.89 3.09
C ARG A 372 -3.34 -12.32 3.57
N THR A 373 -3.05 -12.62 4.84
CA THR A 373 -3.25 -13.95 5.43
C THR A 373 -4.65 -14.49 5.21
N ALA A 374 -5.68 -13.65 5.35
CA ALA A 374 -7.07 -14.00 5.08
C ALA A 374 -7.29 -14.56 3.66
N ARG A 375 -6.73 -13.90 2.63
CA ARG A 375 -6.90 -14.32 1.23
C ARG A 375 -6.04 -15.55 0.92
N TRP A 376 -4.86 -15.61 1.51
CA TRP A 376 -3.99 -16.78 1.43
C TRP A 376 -4.68 -18.04 1.99
N ILE A 377 -5.34 -17.94 3.15
CA ILE A 377 -6.10 -19.07 3.74
C ILE A 377 -7.23 -19.50 2.81
N GLU A 378 -7.99 -18.56 2.23
CA GLU A 378 -9.08 -18.88 1.29
C GLU A 378 -8.57 -19.60 0.04
N ARG A 379 -7.39 -19.23 -0.46
CA ARG A 379 -6.76 -19.85 -1.64
C ARG A 379 -6.07 -21.18 -1.32
N TYR A 380 -5.57 -21.37 -0.11
CA TYR A 380 -4.76 -22.53 0.23
C TYR A 380 -5.59 -23.83 0.11
N PRO A 381 -5.04 -24.91 -0.50
CA PRO A 381 -5.77 -26.18 -0.62
C PRO A 381 -6.26 -26.71 0.73
N GLY A 382 -7.58 -26.94 0.85
CA GLY A 382 -8.20 -27.35 2.12
C GLY A 382 -8.40 -26.21 3.13
N GLY A 383 -8.15 -24.96 2.74
CA GLY A 383 -8.33 -23.78 3.56
C GLY A 383 -7.54 -23.83 4.87
N LEU A 384 -8.15 -23.32 5.95
CA LEU A 384 -7.54 -23.37 7.27
C LEU A 384 -7.33 -24.80 7.78
N LYS A 385 -8.21 -25.75 7.41
CA LYS A 385 -8.07 -27.15 7.80
C LYS A 385 -6.77 -27.74 7.24
N GLY A 386 -6.50 -27.53 5.96
CA GLY A 386 -5.25 -27.95 5.32
C GLY A 386 -4.02 -27.31 5.96
N ILE A 387 -4.10 -26.02 6.32
CA ILE A 387 -3.02 -25.34 7.05
C ILE A 387 -2.81 -25.97 8.43
N LYS A 388 -3.88 -26.23 9.18
CA LYS A 388 -3.83 -26.84 10.52
C LYS A 388 -3.13 -28.20 10.51
N GLU A 389 -3.45 -29.05 9.53
CA GLU A 389 -2.77 -30.35 9.36
C GLU A 389 -1.25 -30.18 9.20
N VAL A 390 -0.79 -29.11 8.55
CA VAL A 390 0.64 -28.85 8.34
C VAL A 390 1.31 -28.25 9.57
N ILE A 391 0.71 -27.23 10.20
CA ILE A 391 1.40 -26.43 11.24
C ILE A 391 1.04 -26.79 12.68
N VAL A 392 -0.04 -27.56 12.89
CA VAL A 392 -0.45 -28.05 14.21
C VAL A 392 -0.19 -29.55 14.31
N ASP A 393 -0.68 -30.32 13.35
CA ASP A 393 -0.56 -31.80 13.35
C ASP A 393 0.78 -32.28 12.75
N ASP A 394 1.61 -31.34 12.28
CA ASP A 394 2.93 -31.57 11.70
C ASP A 394 2.95 -32.66 10.61
N ARG A 395 1.90 -32.71 9.77
CA ARG A 395 1.73 -33.75 8.74
C ARG A 395 2.91 -33.87 7.76
N LEU A 396 3.71 -32.80 7.61
CA LEU A 396 4.89 -32.77 6.75
C LEU A 396 6.22 -32.89 7.51
N GLY A 397 6.23 -32.87 8.84
CA GLY A 397 7.44 -32.94 9.66
C GLY A 397 8.32 -31.68 9.59
N ILE A 398 7.75 -30.51 9.28
CA ILE A 398 8.48 -29.25 9.05
C ILE A 398 8.33 -28.24 10.18
N CYS A 399 7.55 -28.53 11.22
CA CYS A 399 7.26 -27.55 12.28
C CYS A 399 8.52 -27.07 13.00
N ALA A 400 9.46 -27.97 13.28
CA ALA A 400 10.73 -27.62 13.92
C ALA A 400 11.59 -26.70 13.03
N ASP A 401 11.60 -26.92 11.73
CA ASP A 401 12.33 -26.09 10.77
C ASP A 401 11.72 -24.68 10.68
N LEU A 402 10.38 -24.58 10.64
CA LEU A 402 9.67 -23.30 10.66
C LEU A 402 9.97 -22.50 11.93
N GLU A 403 10.00 -23.15 13.09
CA GLU A 403 10.37 -22.52 14.36
C GLU A 403 11.83 -22.03 14.34
N MET A 404 12.76 -22.84 13.81
CA MET A 404 14.17 -22.47 13.71
C MET A 404 14.38 -21.28 12.76
N GLU A 405 13.70 -21.26 11.61
CA GLU A 405 13.76 -20.14 10.66
C GLU A 405 13.23 -18.86 11.27
N MET A 406 12.12 -18.92 12.02
CA MET A 406 11.61 -17.76 12.75
C MET A 406 12.64 -17.27 13.77
N GLU A 407 13.24 -18.16 14.55
CA GLU A 407 14.23 -17.77 15.57
C GLU A 407 15.44 -17.04 14.97
N VAL A 408 15.91 -17.48 13.79
CA VAL A 408 16.95 -16.76 13.04
C VAL A 408 16.49 -15.35 12.68
N LEU A 409 15.29 -15.18 12.12
CA LEU A 409 14.80 -13.86 11.70
C LEU A 409 14.58 -12.91 12.89
N VAL A 410 14.07 -13.43 14.01
CA VAL A 410 13.92 -12.68 15.27
C VAL A 410 15.28 -12.23 15.80
N GLY A 411 16.28 -13.12 15.78
CA GLY A 411 17.64 -12.82 16.23
C GLY A 411 18.40 -11.80 15.36
N LEU A 412 17.98 -11.60 14.10
CA LEU A 412 18.58 -10.64 13.17
C LEU A 412 17.98 -9.23 13.26
N TYR A 413 16.99 -9.02 14.13
CA TYR A 413 16.33 -7.72 14.23
C TYR A 413 17.30 -6.60 14.60
N HIS A 414 17.15 -5.49 13.88
CA HIS A 414 17.78 -4.21 14.19
C HIS A 414 16.84 -3.07 13.80
N CYS A 415 16.92 -1.94 14.50
CA CYS A 415 16.12 -0.78 14.14
C CYS A 415 16.75 -0.03 12.95
N GLU A 416 16.02 -0.01 11.83
CA GLU A 416 16.47 0.64 10.58
C GLU A 416 16.74 2.14 10.76
N TRP A 417 15.98 2.82 11.62
CA TRP A 417 16.18 4.24 11.92
C TRP A 417 17.42 4.50 12.79
N THR A 418 17.71 3.64 13.78
CA THR A 418 18.96 3.72 14.54
C THR A 418 20.18 3.59 13.63
N ASN A 419 20.08 2.70 12.64
CA ASN A 419 21.10 2.51 11.61
C ASN A 419 21.30 3.73 10.69
N VAL A 420 20.28 4.56 10.49
CA VAL A 420 20.37 5.82 9.74
C VAL A 420 20.94 6.93 10.62
N VAL A 421 20.41 7.11 11.84
CA VAL A 421 20.81 8.17 12.77
C VAL A 421 22.30 8.07 13.11
N ASN A 422 22.80 6.86 13.36
CA ASN A 422 24.19 6.63 13.75
C ASN A 422 25.18 6.62 12.57
N ASN A 423 24.73 6.84 11.33
CA ASN A 423 25.58 6.80 10.14
C ASN A 423 25.44 8.11 9.33
N PRO A 424 26.45 9.00 9.36
CA PRO A 424 26.41 10.27 8.63
C PRO A 424 26.19 10.15 7.12
N ASP A 425 26.72 9.11 6.49
CA ASP A 425 26.52 8.89 5.05
C ASP A 425 25.08 8.52 4.71
N ARG A 426 24.43 7.71 5.56
CA ARG A 426 23.01 7.40 5.42
C ARG A 426 22.09 8.58 5.70
N ARG A 427 22.52 9.56 6.51
CA ARG A 427 21.73 10.79 6.68
C ARG A 427 21.65 11.61 5.38
N LYS A 428 22.68 11.54 4.52
CA LYS A 428 22.72 12.25 3.22
C LYS A 428 21.62 11.76 2.26
N ASP A 429 21.22 10.50 2.38
CA ASP A 429 20.15 9.90 1.58
C ASP A 429 18.77 10.57 1.74
N PHE A 430 18.61 11.40 2.78
CA PHE A 430 17.37 12.11 3.10
C PHE A 430 17.40 13.58 2.68
N LYS A 431 18.49 14.09 2.10
CA LYS A 431 18.55 15.46 1.58
C LYS A 431 17.45 15.70 0.55
N GLN A 432 16.93 16.93 0.52
CA GLN A 432 15.97 17.33 -0.52
C GLN A 432 16.67 17.48 -1.86
N PHE A 433 17.82 18.18 -1.90
CA PHE A 433 18.59 18.41 -3.11
C PHE A 433 20.05 18.01 -2.93
N ALA A 434 20.65 17.49 -4.01
CA ALA A 434 22.06 17.10 -4.03
C ALA A 434 23.03 18.28 -4.18
N ASN A 435 22.56 19.42 -4.69
CA ASN A 435 23.41 20.56 -5.03
C ASN A 435 23.29 21.76 -4.09
N THR A 436 22.39 21.72 -3.12
CA THR A 436 22.17 22.81 -2.17
C THR A 436 21.56 22.26 -0.88
N ASP A 437 21.82 22.94 0.23
CA ASP A 437 21.17 22.68 1.52
C ASP A 437 19.88 23.52 1.70
N GLU A 438 19.52 24.33 0.70
CA GLU A 438 18.22 24.99 0.64
C GLU A 438 17.08 23.97 0.62
N THR A 439 15.95 24.34 1.21
CA THR A 439 14.73 23.51 1.16
C THR A 439 13.63 24.29 0.46
N GLN A 440 12.75 23.57 -0.23
CA GLN A 440 11.63 24.15 -0.97
C GLN A 440 10.34 23.46 -0.59
N MET A 441 9.28 24.24 -0.34
CA MET A 441 7.97 23.70 -0.04
C MET A 441 7.24 23.27 -1.32
N SER A 442 6.66 22.07 -1.29
CA SER A 442 5.91 21.48 -2.41
C SER A 442 4.38 21.61 -2.26
N SER A 443 3.92 22.05 -1.09
CA SER A 443 2.50 22.26 -0.76
C SER A 443 2.38 23.28 0.37
N GLU A 444 1.40 24.17 0.24
CA GLU A 444 0.96 25.01 1.36
C GLU A 444 0.30 24.17 2.44
N GLN A 445 0.42 24.64 3.68
CA GLN A 445 -0.22 24.05 4.84
C GLN A 445 -1.42 24.92 5.23
N ILE A 446 -2.54 24.27 5.54
CA ILE A 446 -3.72 24.92 6.09
C ILE A 446 -3.94 24.47 7.53
N THR A 447 -4.65 25.28 8.30
CA THR A 447 -5.01 24.95 9.68
C THR A 447 -6.47 24.48 9.73
N GLU A 448 -6.67 23.25 10.20
CA GLU A 448 -7.99 22.66 10.39
C GLU A 448 -7.99 21.85 11.70
N ARG A 449 -9.06 22.00 12.51
CA ARG A 449 -9.14 21.37 13.84
C ARG A 449 -7.90 21.63 14.71
N ALA A 450 -7.41 22.88 14.69
CA ALA A 450 -6.21 23.33 15.41
C ALA A 450 -4.89 22.61 15.03
N GLN A 451 -4.85 21.89 13.91
CA GLN A 451 -3.65 21.22 13.40
C GLN A 451 -3.34 21.66 11.97
N LYS A 452 -2.07 21.53 11.57
CA LYS A 452 -1.64 21.79 10.19
C LYS A 452 -1.83 20.55 9.32
N ARG A 453 -2.33 20.73 8.10
CA ARG A 453 -2.35 19.69 7.07
C ARG A 453 -2.04 20.29 5.70
N PRO A 454 -1.65 19.48 4.70
CA PRO A 454 -1.44 19.99 3.34
C PRO A 454 -2.76 20.52 2.76
N ALA A 455 -2.69 21.45 1.81
CA ALA A 455 -3.84 21.83 0.98
C ALA A 455 -4.40 20.63 0.19
N ASP A 456 -5.66 20.71 -0.25
CA ASP A 456 -6.30 19.63 -1.00
C ASP A 456 -5.92 19.61 -2.47
N TRP A 457 -5.77 18.41 -3.05
CA TRP A 457 -5.62 18.26 -4.49
C TRP A 457 -6.83 18.84 -5.23
N PRO A 458 -6.63 19.45 -6.43
CA PRO A 458 -7.73 19.84 -7.29
C PRO A 458 -8.60 18.63 -7.69
N GLU A 459 -9.93 18.82 -7.73
CA GLU A 459 -10.90 17.80 -8.18
C GLU A 459 -10.73 17.52 -9.69
N ASP A 460 -10.70 18.59 -10.49
CA ASP A 460 -10.37 18.55 -11.92
C ASP A 460 -8.88 18.81 -12.15
N SER A 461 -8.07 17.75 -12.14
CA SER A 461 -6.75 17.82 -12.73
C SER A 461 -6.86 17.40 -14.20
N SER A 462 -7.03 18.37 -15.11
CA SER A 462 -6.90 18.12 -16.55
C SER A 462 -5.58 17.36 -16.82
N PRO A 463 -5.56 16.42 -17.78
CA PRO A 463 -4.35 15.79 -18.27
C PRO A 463 -3.22 16.81 -18.46
N LEU A 464 -2.07 16.56 -17.84
CA LEU A 464 -0.91 17.44 -17.91
C LEU A 464 0.17 16.78 -18.78
N HIS A 465 0.41 17.41 -19.92
CA HIS A 465 1.49 17.06 -20.83
C HIS A 465 2.58 18.11 -20.73
N PHE A 466 3.78 17.66 -20.37
CA PHE A 466 4.97 18.49 -20.43
C PHE A 466 5.86 18.02 -21.56
N SER A 467 6.32 18.97 -22.36
CA SER A 467 7.19 18.77 -23.51
C SER A 467 8.25 19.86 -23.58
N LEU A 468 9.41 19.54 -24.15
CA LEU A 468 10.43 20.56 -24.43
C LEU A 468 9.93 21.66 -25.38
N LEU A 469 8.86 21.39 -26.15
CA LEU A 469 8.18 22.36 -27.00
C LEU A 469 7.47 23.48 -26.22
N ASP A 470 7.19 23.27 -24.93
CA ASP A 470 6.58 24.27 -24.06
C ASP A 470 7.56 25.36 -23.62
N ILE A 471 8.87 25.12 -23.82
CA ILE A 471 9.94 26.07 -23.50
C ILE A 471 10.03 27.10 -24.65
N ALA A 472 10.30 28.35 -24.29
CA ALA A 472 10.46 29.44 -25.26
C ALA A 472 11.47 29.08 -26.37
N LYS A 473 11.06 29.22 -27.64
CA LYS A 473 11.85 28.77 -28.81
C LYS A 473 13.20 29.51 -28.96
N ASP A 474 13.28 30.72 -28.43
CA ASP A 474 14.46 31.58 -28.40
C ASP A 474 15.38 31.32 -27.19
N ALA A 475 15.02 30.41 -26.29
CA ALA A 475 15.83 30.05 -25.15
C ALA A 475 17.19 29.46 -25.59
N LYS A 476 18.28 29.96 -25.00
CA LYS A 476 19.65 29.53 -25.30
C LYS A 476 20.03 28.27 -24.51
N TRP A 477 19.95 27.12 -25.15
CA TRP A 477 20.34 25.84 -24.58
C TRP A 477 21.87 25.70 -24.48
N ALA A 478 22.33 25.15 -23.36
CA ALA A 478 23.74 24.87 -23.13
C ALA A 478 23.91 23.69 -22.17
N TRP A 479 25.08 23.06 -22.20
CA TRP A 479 25.48 22.13 -21.15
C TRP A 479 25.76 22.91 -19.87
N ARG A 480 25.04 22.59 -18.79
CA ARG A 480 25.16 23.26 -17.49
C ARG A 480 25.48 22.26 -16.41
N SER A 481 26.45 22.59 -15.55
CA SER A 481 26.75 21.83 -14.33
C SER A 481 25.62 22.01 -13.33
N VAL A 482 25.05 20.90 -12.85
CA VAL A 482 23.88 20.92 -11.95
C VAL A 482 24.20 20.38 -10.55
N CYS A 483 25.11 19.41 -10.44
CA CYS A 483 25.61 18.87 -9.18
C CYS A 483 26.92 18.10 -9.38
N LYS A 484 27.60 17.74 -8.28
CA LYS A 484 28.78 16.88 -8.34
C LYS A 484 28.40 15.43 -8.61
N LEU A 485 29.20 14.73 -9.41
CA LEU A 485 29.00 13.32 -9.74
C LEU A 485 29.09 12.40 -8.50
N SER A 486 29.84 12.80 -7.47
CA SER A 486 29.88 12.10 -6.19
C SER A 486 28.56 12.09 -5.41
N GLU A 487 27.67 13.07 -5.64
CA GLU A 487 26.42 13.20 -4.88
C GLU A 487 25.36 12.16 -5.27
N ILE A 488 25.39 11.64 -6.51
CA ILE A 488 24.45 10.59 -6.93
C ILE A 488 24.80 9.22 -6.34
N ASN A 489 25.98 9.08 -5.71
CA ASN A 489 26.45 7.85 -5.06
C ASN A 489 26.33 6.62 -5.98
N ARG A 490 26.93 6.70 -7.18
CA ARG A 490 26.80 5.67 -8.22
C ARG A 490 27.15 4.28 -7.69
N GLN A 491 26.26 3.32 -7.92
CA GLN A 491 26.46 1.92 -7.58
C GLN A 491 26.65 1.11 -8.87
N SER A 492 27.33 -0.02 -8.76
CA SER A 492 27.56 -0.94 -9.88
C SER A 492 26.41 -1.94 -10.09
N ASP A 493 25.55 -2.11 -9.09
CA ASP A 493 24.57 -3.20 -9.01
C ASP A 493 23.12 -2.73 -8.80
N ALA A 494 22.90 -1.43 -8.55
CA ALA A 494 21.57 -0.86 -8.38
C ALA A 494 21.47 0.57 -8.95
N PRO A 495 20.30 0.94 -9.52
CA PRO A 495 20.04 2.33 -9.85
C PRO A 495 20.20 3.27 -8.64
N THR A 496 20.64 4.49 -8.89
CA THR A 496 20.69 5.54 -7.85
C THR A 496 20.10 6.82 -8.40
N SER A 497 19.63 7.69 -7.51
CA SER A 497 18.95 8.90 -7.95
C SER A 497 19.01 10.00 -6.92
N VAL A 498 18.96 11.22 -7.42
CA VAL A 498 18.94 12.46 -6.64
C VAL A 498 17.99 13.46 -7.28
N ALA A 499 17.44 14.35 -6.44
CA ALA A 499 16.79 15.56 -6.91
C ALA A 499 17.80 16.72 -6.89
N VAL A 500 17.67 17.63 -7.85
CA VAL A 500 18.57 18.76 -8.05
C VAL A 500 17.74 20.02 -8.24
N LYS A 501 18.12 21.11 -7.57
CA LYS A 501 17.46 22.41 -7.72
C LYS A 501 18.11 23.18 -8.88
N TYR A 502 17.30 23.70 -9.80
CA TYR A 502 17.76 24.55 -10.91
C TYR A 502 16.80 25.73 -11.07
N GLY A 503 17.19 26.90 -10.57
CA GLY A 503 16.24 28.01 -10.38
C GLY A 503 15.16 27.62 -9.37
N GLU A 504 13.89 27.79 -9.75
CA GLU A 504 12.74 27.34 -8.96
C GLU A 504 12.23 25.94 -9.37
N VAL A 505 12.90 25.29 -10.32
CA VAL A 505 12.57 23.95 -10.83
C VAL A 505 13.34 22.87 -10.08
N GLN A 506 12.69 21.72 -9.91
CA GLN A 506 13.32 20.50 -9.41
C GLN A 506 13.50 19.51 -10.55
N LEU A 507 14.74 19.08 -10.76
CA LEU A 507 15.12 18.04 -11.71
C LEU A 507 15.41 16.74 -10.96
N ALA A 508 15.17 15.62 -11.63
CA ALA A 508 15.52 14.30 -11.14
C ALA A 508 16.62 13.72 -12.04
N VAL A 509 17.65 13.16 -11.42
CA VAL A 509 18.78 12.52 -12.11
C VAL A 509 18.91 11.10 -11.59
N TRP A 510 19.04 10.15 -12.50
CA TRP A 510 19.28 8.74 -12.20
C TRP A 510 20.60 8.28 -12.81
N ASN A 511 21.31 7.43 -12.07
CA ASN A 511 22.40 6.62 -12.59
C ASN A 511 21.90 5.18 -12.71
N ILE A 512 21.92 4.65 -13.94
CA ILE A 512 21.54 3.27 -14.23
C ILE A 512 22.83 2.50 -14.53
N PRO A 513 23.21 1.52 -13.68
CA PRO A 513 24.45 0.78 -13.85
C PRO A 513 24.56 0.17 -15.26
N GLY A 514 25.69 0.41 -15.93
CA GLY A 514 25.92 -0.06 -17.30
C GLY A 514 25.15 0.67 -18.41
N ARG A 515 24.23 1.59 -18.07
CA ARG A 515 23.40 2.34 -19.07
C ARG A 515 23.53 3.86 -19.00
N GLY A 516 24.29 4.37 -18.02
CA GLY A 516 24.61 5.79 -17.88
C GLY A 516 23.55 6.59 -17.13
N LEU A 517 23.59 7.91 -17.32
CA LEU A 517 22.71 8.85 -16.63
C LEU A 517 21.39 9.05 -17.40
N ARG A 518 20.33 9.37 -16.66
CA ARG A 518 19.05 9.87 -17.19
C ARG A 518 18.61 11.09 -16.39
N ALA A 519 17.92 12.03 -17.02
CA ALA A 519 17.42 13.23 -16.36
C ALA A 519 16.01 13.59 -16.83
N SER A 520 15.20 14.09 -15.90
CA SER A 520 13.85 14.59 -16.19
C SER A 520 13.44 15.68 -15.21
N GLN A 521 12.25 16.26 -15.39
CA GLN A 521 11.58 16.98 -14.30
C GLN A 521 11.36 16.04 -13.10
N ASN A 522 11.39 16.56 -11.87
CA ASN A 522 11.09 15.79 -10.65
C ASN A 522 9.57 15.72 -10.36
N MET A 523 8.78 16.62 -10.97
CA MET A 523 7.33 16.70 -10.76
C MET A 523 6.58 15.60 -11.54
N CYS A 524 5.77 14.82 -10.84
CA CYS A 524 4.78 13.95 -11.44
C CYS A 524 3.56 14.76 -11.90
N PRO A 525 3.19 14.71 -13.19
CA PRO A 525 2.10 15.52 -13.75
C PRO A 525 0.70 15.13 -13.25
N HIS A 526 0.51 13.93 -12.69
CA HIS A 526 -0.81 13.44 -12.27
C HIS A 526 -1.44 14.27 -11.12
N LYS A 527 -0.70 14.48 -10.03
CA LYS A 527 -1.15 15.29 -8.88
C LYS A 527 -0.11 16.33 -8.45
N LYS A 528 0.74 16.76 -9.40
CA LYS A 528 1.72 17.84 -9.23
C LYS A 528 2.69 17.61 -8.05
N ALA A 529 3.03 16.35 -7.78
CA ALA A 529 3.88 15.96 -6.66
C ALA A 529 5.34 15.81 -7.11
N PHE A 530 6.28 16.41 -6.37
CA PHE A 530 7.71 16.45 -6.71
C PHE A 530 8.46 15.22 -6.18
N VAL A 531 8.17 14.05 -6.75
CA VAL A 531 8.56 12.74 -6.19
C VAL A 531 9.26 11.82 -7.19
N LEU A 532 9.46 12.19 -8.45
CA LEU A 532 9.93 11.23 -9.45
C LEU A 532 11.34 10.70 -9.16
N ALA A 533 12.26 11.51 -8.64
CA ALA A 533 13.59 11.07 -8.21
C ALA A 533 13.53 9.90 -7.21
N ASP A 534 12.45 9.79 -6.44
CA ASP A 534 12.23 8.76 -5.43
C ASP A 534 11.55 7.49 -6.01
N GLY A 535 11.26 7.50 -7.31
CA GLY A 535 10.63 6.41 -8.07
C GLY A 535 11.53 5.21 -8.29
N LEU A 536 10.87 4.09 -8.57
CA LEU A 536 11.52 2.82 -8.91
C LEU A 536 11.87 2.81 -10.39
N VAL A 537 13.12 2.49 -10.71
CA VAL A 537 13.59 2.40 -12.10
C VAL A 537 13.42 0.97 -12.62
N GLY A 538 12.73 0.84 -13.74
CA GLY A 538 12.49 -0.43 -14.41
C GLY A 538 12.71 -0.32 -15.91
N GLU A 539 12.39 -1.39 -16.63
CA GLU A 539 12.37 -1.43 -18.09
C GLU A 539 11.09 -2.08 -18.61
N ASP A 540 10.63 -1.62 -19.77
CA ASP A 540 9.46 -2.19 -20.43
C ASP A 540 9.80 -3.47 -21.21
N GLU A 541 8.88 -3.96 -22.05
CA GLU A 541 9.10 -5.17 -22.86
C GLU A 541 10.16 -4.95 -23.96
N GLN A 542 10.26 -3.72 -24.46
CA GLN A 542 11.21 -3.29 -25.48
C GLN A 542 12.59 -2.98 -24.89
N GLY A 543 12.74 -3.04 -23.56
CA GLY A 543 14.00 -2.75 -22.85
C GLY A 543 14.23 -1.27 -22.59
N ARG A 544 13.24 -0.41 -22.85
CA ARG A 544 13.33 1.04 -22.61
C ARG A 544 13.20 1.32 -21.11
N GLU A 545 14.07 2.17 -20.59
CA GLU A 545 14.06 2.50 -19.16
C GLU A 545 12.93 3.46 -18.81
N TYR A 546 12.32 3.24 -17.66
CA TYR A 546 11.31 4.13 -17.10
C TYR A 546 11.51 4.34 -15.60
N VAL A 547 10.88 5.39 -15.10
CA VAL A 547 10.65 5.59 -13.67
C VAL A 547 9.16 5.40 -13.33
N SER A 548 8.88 4.57 -12.34
CA SER A 548 7.53 4.42 -11.79
C SER A 548 7.30 5.47 -10.71
N CYS A 549 6.25 6.29 -10.89
CA CYS A 549 5.88 7.31 -9.92
C CYS A 549 5.61 6.68 -8.53
N PRO A 550 6.27 7.15 -7.46
CA PRO A 550 6.05 6.64 -6.11
C PRO A 550 4.60 6.59 -5.63
N LEU A 551 3.83 7.62 -5.96
CA LEU A 551 2.47 7.83 -5.47
C LEU A 551 1.43 7.11 -6.32
N HIS A 552 1.61 7.13 -7.64
CA HIS A 552 0.54 6.76 -8.59
C HIS A 552 0.87 5.54 -9.43
N LYS A 553 2.09 4.99 -9.32
CA LYS A 553 2.56 3.79 -10.02
C LYS A 553 2.40 3.86 -11.55
N ARG A 554 2.48 5.08 -12.10
CA ARG A 554 2.54 5.39 -13.53
C ARG A 554 3.99 5.36 -13.99
N ASN A 555 4.27 4.71 -15.11
CA ASN A 555 5.62 4.51 -15.62
C ASN A 555 5.93 5.55 -16.70
N PHE A 556 6.98 6.35 -16.52
CA PHE A 556 7.41 7.38 -17.45
C PHE A 556 8.75 7.02 -18.11
N LEU A 557 8.82 6.99 -19.43
CA LEU A 557 10.05 6.67 -20.17
C LEU A 557 11.11 7.76 -19.94
N LEU A 558 12.34 7.33 -19.65
CA LEU A 558 13.46 8.22 -19.28
C LEU A 558 14.34 8.64 -20.47
N ASN A 559 14.07 8.12 -21.67
CA ASN A 559 14.83 8.48 -22.88
C ASN A 559 14.70 10.00 -23.15
N PRO A 560 15.80 10.72 -23.42
CA PRO A 560 15.74 12.13 -23.83
C PRO A 560 15.13 12.35 -25.23
N ASN A 561 15.15 11.34 -26.11
CA ASN A 561 14.65 11.47 -27.48
C ASN A 561 13.11 11.33 -27.53
N ALA A 562 12.42 12.45 -27.72
CA ALA A 562 10.97 12.49 -27.87
C ALA A 562 10.48 11.64 -29.06
N ALA A 563 11.25 11.53 -30.15
CA ALA A 563 10.89 10.70 -31.31
C ALA A 563 10.88 9.19 -31.00
N GLU A 564 11.59 8.78 -29.94
CA GLU A 564 11.62 7.40 -29.43
C GLU A 564 10.65 7.19 -28.25
N GLY A 565 9.75 8.16 -28.00
CA GLY A 565 8.77 8.12 -26.92
C GLY A 565 9.29 8.65 -25.58
N GLY A 566 10.40 9.39 -25.57
CA GLY A 566 10.93 10.04 -24.37
C GLY A 566 9.87 10.82 -23.60
N GLY A 567 9.79 10.61 -22.28
CA GLY A 567 8.82 11.27 -21.41
C GLY A 567 7.38 10.76 -21.48
N SER A 568 7.06 9.83 -22.39
CA SER A 568 5.73 9.22 -22.48
C SER A 568 5.42 8.37 -21.24
N CYS A 569 4.13 8.28 -20.92
CA CYS A 569 3.61 7.58 -19.75
C CYS A 569 2.83 6.33 -20.17
N SER A 570 2.82 5.31 -19.29
CA SER A 570 1.94 4.13 -19.42
C SER A 570 0.45 4.47 -19.46
N ASP A 571 0.09 5.67 -19.01
CA ASP A 571 -1.21 6.28 -19.23
C ASP A 571 -1.01 7.51 -20.11
N VAL A 572 -1.64 7.48 -21.27
CA VAL A 572 -1.46 8.41 -22.38
C VAL A 572 -1.85 9.84 -22.07
N ASP A 573 -2.57 10.10 -20.97
CA ASP A 573 -3.00 11.44 -20.55
C ASP A 573 -1.87 12.27 -19.90
N TYR A 574 -0.65 11.71 -19.79
CA TYR A 574 0.43 12.37 -19.07
C TYR A 574 1.77 12.20 -19.77
N SER A 575 2.63 13.21 -19.66
CA SER A 575 4.02 13.14 -20.07
C SER A 575 4.92 14.00 -19.19
N ILE A 576 6.21 13.72 -19.21
CA ILE A 576 7.23 14.50 -18.49
C ILE A 576 8.30 15.00 -19.46
N MET A 577 8.96 16.11 -19.13
CA MET A 577 10.17 16.52 -19.82
C MET A 577 11.35 15.64 -19.41
N THR A 578 12.04 15.07 -20.39
CA THR A 578 13.33 14.40 -20.24
C THR A 578 14.43 15.26 -20.86
N PHE A 579 15.64 15.17 -20.32
CA PHE A 579 16.77 16.01 -20.71
C PHE A 579 17.99 15.17 -21.02
N GLU A 580 18.81 15.62 -21.98
CA GLU A 580 20.14 15.04 -22.20
C GLU A 580 21.04 15.31 -21.00
N VAL A 581 21.75 14.27 -20.55
CA VAL A 581 22.63 14.33 -19.39
C VAL A 581 23.90 13.53 -19.63
N LYS A 582 25.03 14.04 -19.16
CA LYS A 582 26.32 13.36 -19.20
C LYS A 582 27.12 13.58 -17.92
N ALA A 583 27.96 12.61 -17.60
CA ALA A 583 28.94 12.74 -16.53
C ALA A 583 30.23 13.35 -17.08
N ASP A 584 30.74 14.38 -16.42
CA ASP A 584 32.11 14.85 -16.58
C ASP A 584 32.96 14.23 -15.47
N GLU A 585 33.58 13.09 -15.79
CA GLU A 585 34.42 12.34 -14.86
C GLU A 585 35.68 13.12 -14.44
N ILE A 586 36.16 14.02 -15.30
CA ILE A 586 37.40 14.79 -15.04
C ILE A 586 37.12 15.86 -14.01
N ASN A 587 36.01 16.59 -14.16
CA ASN A 587 35.63 17.68 -13.27
C ASN A 587 34.74 17.23 -12.10
N ASN A 588 34.36 15.95 -12.03
CA ASN A 588 33.42 15.39 -11.05
C ASN A 588 32.05 16.11 -11.09
N GLU A 589 31.51 16.34 -12.29
CA GLU A 589 30.25 17.08 -12.50
C GLU A 589 29.20 16.27 -13.27
N ILE A 590 27.94 16.57 -13.00
CA ILE A 590 26.81 16.16 -13.84
C ILE A 590 26.40 17.36 -14.68
N LEU A 591 26.47 17.20 -16.00
CA LEU A 591 26.08 18.20 -16.97
C LEU A 591 24.73 17.81 -17.59
N ILE A 592 23.75 18.71 -17.54
CA ILE A 592 22.46 18.55 -18.22
C ILE A 592 22.36 19.63 -19.31
N TYR A 593 21.86 19.25 -20.49
CA TYR A 593 21.57 20.21 -21.56
C TYR A 593 20.26 20.95 -21.23
N LEU A 594 20.37 22.20 -20.79
CA LEU A 594 19.27 22.98 -20.23
C LEU A 594 19.22 24.43 -20.78
N PRO A 595 18.03 25.03 -20.87
CA PRO A 595 17.87 26.46 -21.15
C PRO A 595 18.23 27.30 -19.91
N PRO A 596 18.25 28.64 -19.99
CA PRO A 596 18.35 29.50 -18.81
C PRO A 596 17.23 29.21 -17.81
N THR A 597 17.47 29.46 -16.53
CA THR A 597 16.52 29.17 -15.44
C THR A 597 15.16 29.82 -15.67
N GLU A 598 15.13 31.06 -16.18
CA GLU A 598 13.91 31.83 -16.41
C GLU A 598 12.96 31.13 -17.39
N ALA A 599 13.52 30.51 -18.44
CA ALA A 599 12.75 29.81 -19.46
C ALA A 599 12.13 28.51 -18.92
N LEU A 600 12.85 27.81 -18.03
CA LEU A 600 12.34 26.57 -17.42
C LEU A 600 11.37 26.87 -16.27
N ASP A 601 11.65 27.89 -15.46
CA ASP A 601 10.80 28.34 -14.34
C ASP A 601 9.41 28.77 -14.81
N ALA A 602 9.32 29.41 -15.99
CA ALA A 602 8.05 29.79 -16.61
C ALA A 602 7.11 28.58 -16.83
N VAL A 603 7.67 27.39 -17.05
CA VAL A 603 6.91 26.17 -17.32
C VAL A 603 6.80 25.28 -16.10
N LEU A 604 7.90 25.00 -15.39
CA LEU A 604 8.03 23.93 -14.40
C LEU A 604 8.33 24.40 -12.96
N SER A 605 8.30 25.71 -12.66
CA SER A 605 8.61 26.20 -11.32
C SER A 605 7.77 25.53 -10.23
N THR A 606 8.43 25.19 -9.12
CA THR A 606 7.77 24.53 -7.97
C THR A 606 6.66 25.39 -7.40
N THR A 607 6.89 26.70 -7.29
CA THR A 607 5.90 27.65 -6.77
C THR A 607 4.66 27.74 -7.66
N LYS A 608 4.78 27.57 -8.98
CA LYS A 608 3.64 27.54 -9.91
C LYS A 608 2.76 26.30 -9.72
N TRP A 609 3.38 25.15 -9.46
CA TRP A 609 2.68 23.86 -9.42
C TRP A 609 2.43 23.29 -8.02
N MET A 610 3.01 23.88 -6.98
CA MET A 610 2.73 23.48 -5.60
C MET A 610 1.25 23.62 -5.28
N LEU A 611 0.76 22.78 -4.38
CA LEU A 611 -0.63 22.84 -3.93
C LEU A 611 -0.85 24.10 -3.09
N ARG A 612 -1.82 24.94 -3.45
CA ARG A 612 -2.11 26.22 -2.78
C ARG A 612 -3.46 26.22 -2.07
N LYS A 613 -3.58 27.05 -1.03
CA LYS A 613 -4.80 27.31 -0.27
C LYS A 613 -5.87 28.05 -1.08
N ALA A 614 -5.47 28.93 -2.02
CA ALA A 614 -6.41 29.71 -2.83
C ALA A 614 -7.35 28.81 -3.67
N ASP A 615 -6.87 27.65 -4.13
CA ASP A 615 -7.69 26.65 -4.81
C ASP A 615 -8.75 26.03 -3.89
N GLU A 616 -8.58 26.11 -2.57
CA GLU A 616 -9.54 25.67 -1.54
C GLU A 616 -10.50 26.81 -1.13
N GLU A 617 -10.04 28.07 -1.11
CA GLU A 617 -10.91 29.24 -0.88
C GLU A 617 -11.90 29.44 -2.05
N LEU A 618 -11.46 29.24 -3.30
CA LEU A 618 -12.34 29.17 -4.47
C LEU A 618 -13.37 28.03 -4.36
N ARG A 619 -13.00 26.89 -3.73
CA ARG A 619 -13.92 25.77 -3.43
C ARG A 619 -14.92 26.11 -2.32
N ALA A 620 -14.51 26.81 -1.27
CA ALA A 620 -15.42 27.27 -0.22
C ALA A 620 -16.47 28.24 -0.80
N LEU A 621 -16.01 29.21 -1.59
CA LEU A 621 -16.88 30.17 -2.29
C LEU A 621 -17.79 29.50 -3.33
N ALA A 622 -17.31 28.47 -4.04
CA ALA A 622 -18.12 27.71 -4.99
C ALA A 622 -19.13 26.76 -4.32
N LYS A 623 -18.82 26.22 -3.13
CA LYS A 623 -19.77 25.43 -2.33
C LYS A 623 -20.88 26.27 -1.71
N ASP A 624 -20.60 27.53 -1.40
CA ASP A 624 -21.61 28.48 -0.93
C ASP A 624 -22.53 28.99 -2.07
N ALA A 625 -22.26 28.59 -3.32
CA ALA A 625 -23.01 28.96 -4.51
C ALA A 625 -23.76 27.78 -5.15
N GLU A 626 -24.76 27.21 -4.44
CA GLU A 626 -26.08 26.71 -4.92
C GLU A 626 -26.69 25.57 -4.05
N PRO A 627 -28.03 25.40 -4.03
CA PRO A 627 -29.05 26.30 -3.51
C PRO A 627 -29.38 25.96 -2.04
N ALA A 628 -29.94 26.92 -1.31
CA ALA A 628 -30.45 26.71 0.03
C ALA A 628 -31.53 25.61 0.05
N ILE A 629 -31.17 24.42 0.53
CA ILE A 629 -32.14 23.51 1.15
C ILE A 629 -32.04 23.78 2.65
N GLU A 630 -32.98 24.58 3.16
CA GLU A 630 -33.23 24.66 4.60
C GLU A 630 -33.66 23.27 5.08
N ILE A 631 -32.78 22.60 5.82
CA ILE A 631 -33.21 21.53 6.72
C ILE A 631 -33.88 22.25 7.89
N ALA A 632 -35.21 22.29 7.89
CA ALA A 632 -35.97 22.78 9.02
C ALA A 632 -35.59 21.97 10.27
N GLU A 633 -35.06 22.65 11.30
CA GLU A 633 -34.87 22.06 12.61
C GLU A 633 -36.22 21.53 13.14
N PRO A 634 -36.25 20.39 13.84
CA PRO A 634 -37.45 19.98 14.56
C PRO A 634 -37.76 21.03 15.63
N LEU A 635 -38.92 21.67 15.52
CA LEU A 635 -39.39 22.69 16.46
C LEU A 635 -39.30 22.16 17.91
N PRO A 636 -38.73 22.93 18.85
CA PRO A 636 -38.64 22.52 20.24
C PRO A 636 -40.04 22.39 20.87
N PRO A 637 -40.23 21.46 21.82
CA PRO A 637 -41.52 21.14 22.42
C PRO A 637 -41.94 22.25 23.40
N SER A 638 -42.43 23.38 22.89
CA SER A 638 -43.03 24.43 23.74
C SER A 638 -44.16 25.23 23.08
N LYS A 639 -44.59 24.90 21.86
CA LYS A 639 -45.75 25.54 21.23
C LYS A 639 -46.73 24.53 20.62
N MET A 640 -47.39 23.78 21.49
CA MET A 640 -48.74 23.27 21.21
C MET A 640 -49.61 23.51 22.45
N ARG A 641 -50.31 24.64 22.48
CA ARG A 641 -51.42 24.91 23.41
C ARG A 641 -52.59 25.53 22.64
N GLY A 642 -53.78 24.97 22.86
CA GLY A 642 -55.11 25.50 22.48
C GLY A 642 -55.85 24.59 21.49
N GLN A 643 -56.45 23.46 21.91
CA GLN A 643 -57.86 23.24 22.34
C GLN A 643 -58.96 23.57 21.30
N PRO A 644 -60.16 22.94 21.32
CA PRO A 644 -60.65 21.77 22.08
C PRO A 644 -61.42 20.72 21.22
N PRO A 645 -61.98 19.63 21.82
CA PRO A 645 -62.47 18.45 21.11
C PRO A 645 -63.99 18.41 20.92
N HIS A 646 -64.47 17.67 19.91
CA HIS A 646 -65.87 17.23 19.83
C HIS A 646 -65.98 15.73 19.50
N LEU A 647 -66.40 14.99 20.53
CA LEU A 647 -67.33 13.84 20.61
C LEU A 647 -67.33 12.69 19.56
N ALA A 648 -67.12 11.49 20.13
CA ALA A 648 -67.90 10.25 20.05
C ALA A 648 -68.21 9.64 18.66
N SER A 649 -67.95 8.36 18.41
CA SER A 649 -68.67 7.25 19.06
C SER A 649 -67.94 5.89 18.95
N ARG A 650 -68.29 5.00 19.88
CA ARG A 650 -67.87 3.59 19.98
C ARG A 650 -68.59 2.73 18.93
N GLN A 651 -67.90 1.71 18.38
CA GLN A 651 -68.50 0.37 18.16
C GLN A 651 -67.46 -0.74 17.92
N THR A 652 -67.31 -1.56 18.96
CA THR A 652 -67.21 -3.03 19.06
C THR A 652 -66.79 -3.95 17.89
N CYS A 653 -65.91 -4.89 18.28
CA CYS A 653 -65.95 -6.36 18.06
C CYS A 653 -65.39 -6.97 16.78
N GLY A 654 -64.32 -7.77 16.98
CA GLY A 654 -64.41 -9.21 16.71
C GLY A 654 -63.60 -9.76 15.55
N GLY A 655 -62.75 -10.75 15.87
CA GLY A 655 -62.60 -11.93 15.02
C GLY A 655 -61.35 -12.00 14.14
N GLY A 656 -60.34 -12.70 14.67
CA GLY A 656 -59.73 -13.87 14.05
C GLY A 656 -59.24 -13.81 12.59
N GLY A 657 -57.96 -14.10 12.39
CA GLY A 657 -57.49 -14.53 11.08
C GLY A 657 -55.98 -14.49 10.91
N ALA A 658 -55.32 -15.56 11.37
CA ALA A 658 -54.14 -16.21 10.81
C ALA A 658 -52.83 -15.44 10.56
N LEU A 659 -51.77 -16.18 10.90
CA LEU A 659 -50.34 -15.91 10.77
C LEU A 659 -49.81 -15.96 9.32
N ASP A 660 -48.56 -15.49 9.23
CA ASP A 660 -47.50 -15.74 8.24
C ASP A 660 -47.58 -14.99 6.90
N TRP A 661 -46.77 -13.93 6.74
CA TRP A 661 -45.36 -13.96 6.28
C TRP A 661 -44.57 -12.74 6.80
#